data_AF-A0A6N3EUH0-F1
#
_entry.id   AF-A0A6N3EUH0-F1
#
_cell.length_a   1.000
_cell.length_b   1.000
_cell.length_c   1.000
_cell.angle_alpha   90.00
_cell.angle_beta   90.00
_cell.angle_gamma   90.00
#
_symmetry.space_group_name_H-M   'P 1'
#
loop_
_entity.id
_entity.type
_entity.pdbx_description
1 polymer ?
#
loop_
_entity_poly.entity_id
_entity_poly.type
_entity_poly.pdbx_seq_one_letter_code
_entity_poly.pdbx_strand_id
1 'polypeptide(L)'
;MRRVTKTILTIFISIFIIFFLSTTVSVKADDEDYSYDPGYYIKNINVNVEVNDKKQCMITETIDMFFKEPIDLITQTIELNGVYEEWTISDVYVDGQAIEVREDSRDAYIEINNSGVSGNKRYVISYTLNYYENEVPDGDYFRLNLLGDLNARVEKFKVEIVYPTDGKIEDLNLGEYVTDSKETDLAKYSLEDNKIIIESIKPINIYDDIVIKAKFNDGLFKNAPVKKYPYIVNKDIMNININKAKEYLIERRFEIVVNSAEVYPYDDYIILWKGDFADIVSEIDITETSMDNSKIEVFDGIYIRIPKEKGTYKFIASYKVTPDLKGDQKFIFKMQSGYYWLNNLEVNINSEIPILSNEVTLINGYGSENEGYTLKTTDNTLAFKVLGRIYPEDTVAMTLKSDSNLFVRENIEAKTTIAYTSGAVVIISILMFLIFKEKKYSFKSKYNSFDEFNSAELAFAYKNSISAKDIISLINNWAAEGYLSIEVINKDEFTITRIKDLEGNHKNYEINLFNALFKYENKITSKNLKSELIDKEIKKAMKAVKSEFKRSKKLISIFSVILSIVLLGISFIPINQFHLEVSKFSLYTYSESLNSVVMYIPILITIYSILFFNNKAINDKRFTAKNIINTILVCFIYIGFILYEMSASEVNVQFSTLLSVTIAPVIALSSSVFILKRSTYGREILDKILAYKNFLNGLEDKGYEVIIEDCSKDHDLNIMNERYIKMLNNAKMLDISNNVLEKFNKIECEKSPYYSENNKLTINEMIDIVNKSIEYIYN
;
A
#
# COMPACT_ATOMS: atom_id res chain seq x y z
N MET A 1 -15.50 -20.87 -28.30
CA MET A 1 -14.30 -20.68 -27.40
C MET A 1 -13.51 -19.40 -27.68
N ARG A 2 -13.22 -19.04 -28.94
CA ARG A 2 -12.48 -17.83 -29.36
C ARG A 2 -13.07 -16.49 -28.87
N ARG A 3 -14.41 -16.39 -28.78
CA ARG A 3 -15.10 -15.20 -28.27
C ARG A 3 -14.86 -14.99 -26.79
N VAL A 4 -14.98 -16.01 -25.96
CA VAL A 4 -14.75 -15.91 -24.51
C VAL A 4 -13.30 -15.56 -24.19
N THR A 5 -12.33 -16.11 -24.91
CA THR A 5 -10.91 -15.75 -24.71
C THR A 5 -10.63 -14.31 -25.14
N LYS A 6 -11.24 -13.83 -26.23
CA LYS A 6 -11.15 -12.42 -26.64
C LYS A 6 -11.85 -11.49 -25.64
N THR A 7 -13.06 -11.81 -25.20
CA THR A 7 -13.81 -11.00 -24.23
C THR A 7 -13.10 -10.94 -22.89
N ILE A 8 -12.54 -12.05 -22.40
CA ILE A 8 -11.72 -12.07 -21.18
C ILE A 8 -10.46 -11.23 -21.38
N LEU A 9 -9.73 -11.41 -22.49
CA LEU A 9 -8.55 -10.61 -22.81
C LEU A 9 -8.88 -9.11 -22.94
N THR A 10 -10.01 -8.75 -23.56
CA THR A 10 -10.47 -7.36 -23.68
C THR A 10 -10.87 -6.80 -22.33
N ILE A 11 -11.62 -7.55 -21.50
CA ILE A 11 -11.96 -7.12 -20.12
C ILE A 11 -10.68 -6.93 -19.31
N PHE A 12 -9.67 -7.80 -19.44
CA PHE A 12 -8.40 -7.64 -18.74
C PHE A 12 -7.56 -6.48 -19.26
N ILE A 13 -7.52 -6.23 -20.58
CA ILE A 13 -6.89 -5.03 -21.15
C ILE A 13 -7.63 -3.78 -20.70
N SER A 14 -8.97 -3.81 -20.61
CA SER A 14 -9.76 -2.70 -20.10
C SER A 14 -9.54 -2.46 -18.61
N ILE A 15 -9.45 -3.51 -17.79
CA ILE A 15 -9.10 -3.40 -16.36
C ILE A 15 -7.68 -2.87 -16.21
N PHE A 16 -6.73 -3.37 -17.02
CA PHE A 16 -5.36 -2.87 -17.06
C PHE A 16 -5.31 -1.38 -17.42
N ILE A 17 -6.05 -0.95 -18.44
CA ILE A 17 -6.16 0.47 -18.83
C ILE A 17 -6.84 1.30 -17.74
N ILE A 18 -7.88 0.79 -17.08
CA ILE A 18 -8.56 1.48 -15.97
C ILE A 18 -7.61 1.67 -14.78
N PHE A 19 -6.83 0.66 -14.42
CA PHE A 19 -5.82 0.75 -13.36
C PHE A 19 -4.62 1.64 -13.75
N PHE A 20 -4.21 1.62 -15.02
CA PHE A 20 -3.14 2.47 -15.56
C PHE A 20 -3.56 3.94 -15.64
N LEU A 21 -4.87 4.22 -15.81
CA LEU A 21 -5.44 5.57 -15.82
C LEU A 21 -5.87 6.05 -14.41
N SER A 22 -5.99 5.14 -13.43
CA SER A 22 -6.41 5.49 -12.06
C SER A 22 -5.26 5.82 -11.12
N THR A 23 -4.05 6.10 -11.60
CA THR A 23 -2.87 6.49 -10.79
C THR A 23 -2.95 7.91 -10.21
N THR A 24 -4.15 8.49 -10.16
CA THR A 24 -4.44 9.71 -9.38
C THR A 24 -5.51 9.40 -8.33
N VAL A 25 -5.24 8.43 -7.46
CA VAL A 25 -5.88 8.47 -6.13
C VAL A 25 -5.08 9.48 -5.33
N SER A 26 -5.48 10.75 -5.43
CA SER A 26 -5.18 11.70 -4.38
C SER A 26 -5.89 11.19 -3.13
N VAL A 27 -5.09 10.67 -2.20
CA VAL A 27 -5.53 10.56 -0.81
C VAL A 27 -5.76 12.01 -0.39
N LYS A 28 -7.02 12.43 -0.30
CA LYS A 28 -7.35 13.51 0.60
C LYS A 28 -6.96 12.99 1.97
N ALA A 29 -6.10 13.72 2.67
CA ALA A 29 -5.99 13.54 4.11
C ALA A 29 -7.42 13.54 4.63
N ASP A 30 -7.82 12.44 5.26
CA ASP A 30 -8.96 12.49 6.16
C ASP A 30 -8.49 13.44 7.26
N ASP A 31 -8.88 14.71 7.15
CA ASP A 31 -8.93 15.62 8.28
C ASP A 31 -10.00 15.02 9.20
N GLU A 32 -9.61 14.00 10.00
CA GLU A 32 -10.36 13.60 11.17
C GLU A 32 -10.37 14.83 12.08
N ASP A 33 -11.41 15.64 11.90
CA ASP A 33 -11.78 16.74 12.77
C ASP A 33 -12.16 16.11 14.13
N TYR A 34 -11.15 15.83 14.95
CA TYR A 34 -11.31 15.60 16.38
C TYR A 34 -11.83 16.92 16.97
N SER A 35 -13.12 17.20 16.79
CA SER A 35 -13.79 18.33 17.43
C SER A 35 -13.85 18.03 18.93
N TYR A 36 -12.74 18.31 19.61
CA TYR A 36 -12.66 18.36 21.06
C TYR A 36 -13.68 19.40 21.53
N ASP A 37 -14.80 18.94 22.12
CA ASP A 37 -15.78 19.82 22.74
C ASP A 37 -15.53 19.82 24.26
N PRO A 38 -14.95 20.90 24.82
CA PRO A 38 -14.62 20.98 26.24
C PRO A 38 -15.86 21.13 27.14
N GLY A 39 -17.08 21.16 26.58
CA GLY A 39 -18.32 21.34 27.35
C GLY A 39 -18.63 22.80 27.72
N TYR A 40 -17.81 23.76 27.28
CA TYR A 40 -18.01 25.20 27.45
C TYR A 40 -17.47 26.01 26.26
N TYR A 41 -17.82 27.29 26.20
CA TYR A 41 -17.20 28.24 25.27
C TYR A 41 -17.07 29.63 25.92
N ILE A 42 -16.15 30.45 25.42
CA ILE A 42 -15.89 31.80 25.93
C ILE A 42 -16.65 32.80 25.08
N LYS A 43 -17.54 33.58 25.69
CA LYS A 43 -18.34 34.62 25.01
C LYS A 43 -17.53 35.89 24.77
N ASN A 44 -16.75 36.26 25.77
CA ASN A 44 -15.91 37.44 25.72
C ASN A 44 -14.71 37.25 26.64
N ILE A 45 -13.53 37.64 26.19
CA ILE A 45 -12.36 37.79 27.04
C ILE A 45 -11.76 39.18 26.84
N ASN A 46 -11.56 39.91 27.94
CA ASN A 46 -10.84 41.18 27.94
C ASN A 46 -9.55 40.98 28.72
N VAL A 47 -8.41 41.21 28.09
CA VAL A 47 -7.08 41.07 28.70
C VAL A 47 -6.46 42.45 28.81
N ASN A 48 -6.16 42.89 30.03
CA ASN A 48 -5.39 44.10 30.27
C ASN A 48 -3.97 43.68 30.66
N VAL A 49 -2.98 44.25 29.98
CA VAL A 49 -1.57 43.99 30.20
C VAL A 49 -0.88 45.31 30.50
N GLU A 50 -0.24 45.41 31.66
CA GLU A 50 0.65 46.53 31.99
C GLU A 50 2.09 46.03 32.01
N VAL A 51 2.94 46.61 31.16
CA VAL A 51 4.35 46.26 31.03
C VAL A 51 5.20 47.35 31.67
N ASN A 52 6.09 46.98 32.58
CA ASN A 52 7.00 47.92 33.24
C ASN A 52 8.44 47.87 32.68
N ASP A 53 9.31 48.74 33.18
CA ASP A 53 10.73 48.86 32.79
C ASP A 53 11.62 47.69 33.27
N LYS A 54 11.06 46.78 34.09
CA LYS A 54 11.66 45.49 34.46
C LYS A 54 11.18 44.34 33.57
N LYS A 55 10.46 44.65 32.48
CA LYS A 55 9.82 43.69 31.57
C LYS A 55 8.88 42.71 32.30
N GLN A 56 8.19 43.18 33.33
CA GLN A 56 7.13 42.42 33.99
C GLN A 56 5.80 42.77 33.34
N CYS A 57 5.05 41.76 32.93
CA CYS A 57 3.71 41.91 32.36
C CYS A 57 2.69 41.56 33.42
N MET A 58 2.04 42.57 33.98
CA MET A 58 0.95 42.41 34.92
C MET A 58 -0.33 42.23 34.10
N ILE A 59 -0.85 41.00 34.09
CA ILE A 59 -1.97 40.59 33.26
C ILE A 59 -3.21 40.46 34.12
N THR A 60 -4.34 40.95 33.61
CA THR A 60 -5.67 40.70 34.16
C THR A 60 -6.62 40.31 33.04
N GLU A 61 -7.09 39.07 33.09
CA GLU A 61 -8.05 38.48 32.17
C GLU A 61 -9.45 38.51 32.79
N THR A 62 -10.41 39.11 32.10
CA THR A 62 -11.83 39.01 32.44
C THR A 62 -12.52 38.13 31.42
N ILE A 63 -12.88 36.91 31.84
CA ILE A 63 -13.38 35.84 30.97
C ILE A 63 -14.86 35.59 31.27
N ASP A 64 -15.73 35.85 30.30
CA ASP A 64 -17.16 35.53 30.34
C ASP A 64 -17.39 34.17 29.66
N MET A 65 -17.63 33.12 30.45
CA MET A 65 -17.78 31.74 29.99
C MET A 65 -19.24 31.28 30.00
N PHE A 66 -19.59 30.36 29.10
CA PHE A 66 -20.85 29.63 29.13
C PHE A 66 -20.61 28.12 29.16
N PHE A 67 -21.03 27.50 30.26
CA PHE A 67 -20.94 26.05 30.49
C PHE A 67 -22.20 25.37 29.96
N LYS A 68 -22.04 24.42 29.02
CA LYS A 68 -23.16 23.62 28.46
C LYS A 68 -23.65 22.59 29.47
N GLU A 69 -22.75 22.11 30.33
CA GLU A 69 -23.00 21.14 31.39
C GLU A 69 -22.20 21.51 32.66
N PRO A 70 -22.54 20.93 33.82
CA PRO A 70 -21.78 21.12 35.06
C PRO A 70 -20.32 20.70 34.91
N ILE A 71 -19.38 21.62 35.10
CA ILE A 71 -17.93 21.34 35.09
C ILE A 71 -17.33 21.75 36.44
N ASP A 72 -16.59 20.85 37.08
CA ASP A 72 -16.05 21.06 38.43
C ASP A 72 -14.68 21.75 38.45
N LEU A 73 -13.89 21.60 37.37
CA LEU A 73 -12.52 22.09 37.28
C LEU A 73 -12.29 22.77 35.94
N ILE A 74 -11.68 23.95 35.97
CA ILE A 74 -11.21 24.66 34.78
C ILE A 74 -9.70 24.83 34.92
N THR A 75 -8.96 24.61 33.84
CA THR A 75 -7.51 24.81 33.81
C THR A 75 -7.20 25.92 32.81
N GLN A 76 -6.56 26.98 33.29
CA GLN A 76 -5.93 27.98 32.43
C GLN A 76 -4.45 27.62 32.30
N THR A 77 -3.99 27.34 31.09
CA THR A 77 -2.59 27.00 30.81
C THR A 77 -1.85 28.23 30.30
N ILE A 78 -0.73 28.55 30.95
CA ILE A 78 0.15 29.66 30.58
C ILE A 78 1.50 29.04 30.21
N GLU A 79 1.93 29.21 28.96
CA GLU A 79 3.27 28.82 28.55
C GLU A 79 4.29 29.70 29.29
N LEU A 80 5.23 29.08 30.00
CA LEU A 80 6.34 29.74 30.72
C LEU A 80 7.66 29.63 29.96
N ASN A 81 7.79 28.59 29.15
CA ASN A 81 8.97 28.32 28.34
C ASN A 81 8.53 28.03 26.91
N GLY A 82 8.53 29.08 26.09
CA GLY A 82 8.27 28.97 24.67
C GLY A 82 9.55 28.68 23.90
N VAL A 83 9.42 28.35 22.61
CA VAL A 83 10.58 28.12 21.71
C VAL A 83 11.51 29.34 21.60
N TYR A 84 11.11 30.53 22.08
CA TYR A 84 11.78 31.80 21.83
C TYR A 84 12.12 32.64 23.08
N GLU A 85 11.45 32.43 24.20
CA GLU A 85 11.66 33.19 25.43
C GLU A 85 11.23 32.30 26.62
N GLU A 86 11.92 32.44 27.75
CA GLU A 86 11.59 31.78 29.02
C GLU A 86 11.27 32.85 30.04
N TRP A 87 10.23 32.67 30.83
CA TRP A 87 9.81 33.58 31.88
C TRP A 87 9.21 32.83 33.07
N THR A 88 9.03 33.51 34.19
CA THR A 88 8.41 32.93 35.38
C THR A 88 7.09 33.62 35.69
N ILE A 89 6.17 32.91 36.32
CA ILE A 89 4.90 33.45 36.76
C ILE A 89 4.95 33.79 38.26
N SER A 90 4.33 34.90 38.64
CA SER A 90 4.12 35.28 40.04
C SER A 90 2.75 35.92 40.24
N ASP A 91 2.38 36.14 41.50
CA ASP A 91 1.21 36.93 41.89
C ASP A 91 -0.13 36.42 41.31
N VAL A 92 -0.26 35.09 41.15
CA VAL A 92 -1.45 34.45 40.60
C VAL A 92 -2.63 34.57 41.55
N TYR A 93 -3.76 35.10 41.06
CA TYR A 93 -4.98 35.34 41.82
C TYR A 93 -6.22 35.18 40.94
N VAL A 94 -7.30 34.62 41.49
CA VAL A 94 -8.61 34.56 40.84
C VAL A 94 -9.68 35.11 41.78
N ASP A 95 -10.43 36.11 41.30
CA ASP A 95 -11.42 36.80 42.13
C ASP A 95 -12.50 35.84 42.66
N GLY A 96 -12.64 35.79 43.98
CA GLY A 96 -13.65 35.01 44.68
C GLY A 96 -13.59 33.48 44.50
N GLN A 97 -12.50 32.90 43.99
CA GLN A 97 -12.34 31.45 43.80
C GLN A 97 -11.07 30.93 44.48
N ALA A 98 -11.11 29.67 44.94
CA ALA A 98 -9.90 28.96 45.36
C ALA A 98 -9.21 28.36 44.12
N ILE A 99 -7.88 28.46 44.10
CA ILE A 99 -7.04 27.96 43.01
C ILE A 99 -5.93 27.05 43.51
N GLU A 100 -5.48 26.17 42.63
CA GLU A 100 -4.21 25.47 42.74
C GLU A 100 -3.35 25.88 41.53
N VAL A 101 -2.06 26.16 41.76
CA VAL A 101 -1.12 26.48 40.68
C VAL A 101 -0.09 25.36 40.63
N ARG A 102 -0.02 24.68 39.50
CA ARG A 102 0.99 23.67 39.19
C ARG A 102 1.91 24.20 38.13
N GLU A 103 3.21 24.04 38.31
CA GLU A 103 4.22 24.43 37.32
C GLU A 103 5.02 23.20 36.91
N ASP A 104 5.31 23.07 35.62
CA ASP A 104 6.35 22.19 35.11
C ASP A 104 7.44 23.00 34.38
N SER A 105 8.36 22.33 33.68
CA SER A 105 9.45 23.02 32.97
C SER A 105 9.01 23.85 31.77
N ARG A 106 7.75 23.70 31.35
CA ARG A 106 7.19 24.37 30.17
C ARG A 106 6.04 25.30 30.50
N ASP A 107 5.11 24.86 31.34
CA ASP A 107 3.81 25.50 31.51
C ASP A 107 3.45 25.70 32.98
N ALA A 108 2.65 26.74 33.25
CA ALA A 108 1.90 26.92 34.49
C ALA A 108 0.42 26.60 34.25
N TYR A 109 -0.16 25.81 35.15
CA TYR A 109 -1.54 25.41 35.14
C TYR A 109 -2.24 26.06 36.33
N ILE A 110 -3.15 26.99 36.05
CA ILE A 110 -4.02 27.59 37.06
C ILE A 110 -5.31 26.78 37.09
N GLU A 111 -5.45 25.94 38.11
CA GLU A 111 -6.60 25.07 38.31
C GLU A 111 -7.64 25.78 39.19
N ILE A 112 -8.79 26.11 38.59
CA ILE A 112 -9.87 26.86 39.20
C ILE A 112 -11.02 25.91 39.53
N ASN A 113 -11.38 25.81 40.81
CA ASN A 113 -12.54 25.04 41.22
C ASN A 113 -13.83 25.77 40.83
N ASN A 114 -14.60 25.19 39.91
CA ASN A 114 -15.85 25.75 39.40
C ASN A 114 -17.10 25.23 40.13
N SER A 115 -16.98 24.19 40.98
CA SER A 115 -18.08 23.64 41.78
C SER A 115 -19.34 23.25 40.98
N GLY A 116 -19.15 22.70 39.77
CA GLY A 116 -20.24 22.11 38.97
C GLY A 116 -21.23 23.12 38.40
N VAL A 117 -20.80 24.36 38.13
CA VAL A 117 -21.67 25.39 37.56
C VAL A 117 -21.97 25.09 36.09
N SER A 118 -23.26 25.16 35.72
CA SER A 118 -23.74 25.22 34.33
C SER A 118 -24.31 26.61 34.01
N GLY A 119 -24.17 27.09 32.77
CA GLY A 119 -24.65 28.42 32.34
C GLY A 119 -23.57 29.50 32.35
N ASN A 120 -23.97 30.78 32.45
CA ASN A 120 -23.03 31.91 32.39
C ASN A 120 -22.26 32.07 33.71
N LYS A 121 -20.93 32.22 33.64
CA LYS A 121 -20.10 32.61 34.78
C LYS A 121 -18.93 33.47 34.29
N ARG A 122 -18.54 34.45 35.12
CA ARG A 122 -17.41 35.33 34.87
C ARG A 122 -16.25 34.94 35.78
N TYR A 123 -15.04 34.96 35.22
CA TYR A 123 -13.78 34.84 35.94
C TYR A 123 -12.94 36.10 35.73
N VAL A 124 -12.25 36.51 36.80
CA VAL A 124 -11.22 37.54 36.72
C VAL A 124 -9.94 36.91 37.25
N ILE A 125 -8.98 36.69 36.35
CA ILE A 125 -7.70 36.03 36.62
C ILE A 125 -6.62 37.10 36.50
N SER A 126 -5.77 37.22 37.51
CA SER A 126 -4.64 38.14 37.50
C SER A 126 -3.34 37.39 37.79
N TYR A 127 -2.27 37.71 37.08
CA TYR A 127 -0.95 37.13 37.26
C TYR A 127 0.12 38.03 36.64
N THR A 128 1.37 37.85 37.06
CA THR A 128 2.52 38.58 36.53
C THR A 128 3.44 37.62 35.79
N LEU A 129 3.75 37.92 34.51
CA LEU A 129 4.82 37.24 33.78
C LEU A 129 6.11 38.04 33.92
N ASN A 130 7.17 37.40 34.41
CA ASN A 130 8.46 38.01 34.69
C ASN A 130 9.45 37.59 33.60
N TYR A 131 9.67 38.47 32.62
CA TYR A 131 10.62 38.24 31.53
C TYR A 131 12.04 38.64 31.92
N TYR A 132 13.00 38.06 31.21
CA TYR A 132 14.39 38.49 31.25
C TYR A 132 14.67 39.59 30.21
N GLU A 133 15.70 40.38 30.45
CA GLU A 133 16.27 41.32 29.48
C GLU A 133 16.64 40.57 28.19
N ASN A 134 16.25 41.10 27.03
CA ASN A 134 16.63 40.52 25.75
C ASN A 134 18.09 40.89 25.44
N GLU A 135 18.88 39.90 25.01
CA GLU A 135 20.32 40.11 24.77
C GLU A 135 20.65 40.63 23.36
N VAL A 136 19.63 41.09 22.62
CA VAL A 136 19.76 41.52 21.22
C VAL A 136 20.11 43.02 21.20
N PRO A 137 21.28 43.42 20.68
CA PRO A 137 21.81 44.79 20.82
C PRO A 137 21.15 45.82 19.88
N ASP A 138 20.18 45.41 19.05
CA ASP A 138 19.57 46.29 18.05
C ASP A 138 18.20 46.85 18.44
N GLY A 139 17.70 46.53 19.64
CA GLY A 139 16.46 47.05 20.22
C GLY A 139 15.86 46.13 21.27
N ASP A 140 14.79 46.59 21.92
CA ASP A 140 14.10 45.87 22.99
C ASP A 140 12.91 45.09 22.43
N TYR A 141 12.99 43.76 22.42
CA TYR A 141 11.93 42.91 21.89
C TYR A 141 10.96 42.46 22.97
N PHE A 142 9.68 42.42 22.59
CA PHE A 142 8.57 42.00 23.41
C PHE A 142 7.68 41.03 22.63
N ARG A 143 7.40 39.87 23.22
CA ARG A 143 6.50 38.86 22.65
C ARG A 143 5.51 38.39 23.70
N LEU A 144 4.24 38.27 23.30
CA LEU A 144 3.19 37.76 24.17
C LEU A 144 2.17 36.95 23.36
N ASN A 145 1.85 35.72 23.81
CA ASN A 145 0.65 35.02 23.38
C ASN A 145 -0.55 35.69 24.07
N LEU A 146 -1.46 36.24 23.28
CA LEU A 146 -2.51 37.13 23.76
C LEU A 146 -3.65 36.41 24.49
N LEU A 147 -3.80 35.12 24.25
CA LEU A 147 -4.89 34.30 24.78
C LEU A 147 -4.38 33.12 25.61
N GLY A 148 -3.11 32.73 25.46
CA GLY A 148 -2.58 31.49 26.04
C GLY A 148 -3.18 30.25 25.37
N ASP A 149 -2.97 29.08 25.94
CA ASP A 149 -3.52 27.82 25.42
C ASP A 149 -4.96 27.62 25.95
N LEU A 150 -5.89 28.36 25.35
CA LEU A 150 -7.32 28.25 25.66
C LEU A 150 -7.90 26.99 25.01
N ASN A 151 -8.21 26.00 25.84
CA ASN A 151 -8.90 24.77 25.45
C ASN A 151 -10.37 24.96 25.07
N ALA A 152 -10.78 26.14 24.56
CA ALA A 152 -12.16 26.42 24.17
C ALA A 152 -12.26 27.52 23.11
N ARG A 153 -13.31 27.41 22.28
CA ARG A 153 -13.67 28.43 21.29
C ARG A 153 -13.98 29.77 21.97
N VAL A 154 -13.44 30.86 21.43
CA VAL A 154 -13.67 32.24 21.88
C VAL A 154 -14.50 33.01 20.85
N GLU A 155 -15.65 33.55 21.23
CA GLU A 155 -16.51 34.32 20.33
C GLU A 155 -15.94 35.72 20.03
N LYS A 156 -15.40 36.39 21.06
CA LYS A 156 -14.83 37.74 21.00
C LYS A 156 -13.71 37.90 22.00
N PHE A 157 -12.67 38.65 21.62
CA PHE A 157 -11.67 39.11 22.56
C PHE A 157 -11.22 40.54 22.30
N LYS A 158 -10.72 41.18 23.36
CA LYS A 158 -10.02 42.46 23.33
C LYS A 158 -8.80 42.39 24.24
N VAL A 159 -7.65 42.82 23.75
CA VAL A 159 -6.44 43.00 24.57
C VAL A 159 -6.03 44.47 24.55
N GLU A 160 -5.70 45.02 25.71
CA GLU A 160 -5.07 46.33 25.86
C GLU A 160 -3.70 46.15 26.53
N ILE A 161 -2.63 46.45 25.80
CA ILE A 161 -1.26 46.39 26.30
C ILE A 161 -0.76 47.81 26.51
N VAL A 162 -0.48 48.18 27.75
CA VAL A 162 0.12 49.46 28.14
C VAL A 162 1.61 49.23 28.35
N TYR A 163 2.45 49.90 27.57
CA TYR A 163 3.91 49.84 27.69
C TYR A 163 4.47 51.13 28.32
N PRO A 164 5.72 51.16 28.80
CA PRO A 164 6.28 52.34 29.46
C PRO A 164 6.25 53.59 28.55
N THR A 165 5.98 54.76 29.14
CA THR A 165 5.71 56.00 28.37
C THR A 165 6.91 56.52 27.56
N ASP A 166 8.13 56.09 27.91
CA ASP A 166 9.36 56.37 27.18
C ASP A 166 9.61 55.40 26.02
N GLY A 167 8.81 54.34 25.90
CA GLY A 167 8.86 53.37 24.81
C GLY A 167 8.35 53.91 23.48
N LYS A 168 9.06 53.58 22.41
CA LYS A 168 8.71 53.83 21.02
C LYS A 168 8.75 52.53 20.26
N ILE A 169 7.64 52.19 19.62
CA ILE A 169 7.53 51.01 18.76
C ILE A 169 8.28 51.32 17.45
N GLU A 170 9.29 50.51 17.14
CA GLU A 170 10.04 50.54 15.88
C GLU A 170 9.48 49.54 14.86
N ASP A 171 9.00 48.38 15.34
CA ASP A 171 8.32 47.38 14.53
C ASP A 171 7.23 46.66 15.35
N LEU A 172 6.15 46.24 14.70
CA LEU A 172 5.03 45.55 15.35
C LEU A 172 4.37 44.56 14.41
N ASN A 173 4.30 43.32 14.86
CA ASN A 173 3.73 42.21 14.12
C ASN A 173 2.66 41.49 14.95
N LEU A 174 1.53 41.17 14.32
CA LEU A 174 0.45 40.37 14.88
C LEU A 174 0.23 39.17 13.96
N GLY A 175 0.53 37.98 14.46
CA GLY A 175 0.54 36.76 13.67
C GLY A 175 0.09 35.54 14.46
N GLU A 176 0.19 34.38 13.83
CA GLU A 176 -0.17 33.08 14.41
C GLU A 176 1.08 32.30 14.83
N TYR A 177 1.02 31.64 16.01
CA TYR A 177 2.19 30.93 16.56
C TYR A 177 2.67 29.78 15.67
N VAL A 178 1.73 28.97 15.15
CA VAL A 178 2.02 27.72 14.43
C VAL A 178 2.61 27.94 13.03
N THR A 179 2.21 29.02 12.36
CA THR A 179 2.62 29.31 10.97
C THR A 179 3.78 30.29 10.88
N ASP A 180 4.21 30.87 12.01
CA ASP A 180 5.12 32.01 12.10
C ASP A 180 4.77 33.12 11.09
N SER A 181 3.46 33.27 10.83
CA SER A 181 2.94 34.20 9.83
C SER A 181 3.15 35.63 10.28
N LYS A 182 3.43 36.53 9.32
CA LYS A 182 3.54 37.97 9.60
C LYS A 182 2.18 38.65 9.76
N GLU A 183 1.09 37.97 9.43
CA GLU A 183 -0.26 38.52 9.45
C GLU A 183 -1.27 37.43 9.82
N THR A 184 -2.26 37.79 10.63
CA THR A 184 -3.44 36.97 10.93
C THR A 184 -4.71 37.67 10.46
N ASP A 185 -5.71 36.90 10.02
CA ASP A 185 -7.04 37.43 9.67
C ASP A 185 -8.06 37.31 10.83
N LEU A 186 -7.61 36.87 12.00
CA LEU A 186 -8.40 36.65 13.20
C LEU A 186 -8.60 37.92 14.04
N ALA A 187 -7.62 38.84 14.03
CA ALA A 187 -7.61 40.04 14.85
C ALA A 187 -6.95 41.24 14.15
N LYS A 188 -7.21 42.44 14.68
CA LYS A 188 -6.59 43.70 14.24
C LYS A 188 -6.07 44.45 15.46
N TYR A 189 -5.02 45.24 15.27
CA TYR A 189 -4.51 46.14 16.29
C TYR A 189 -4.66 47.61 15.89
N SER A 190 -4.64 48.47 16.90
CA SER A 190 -4.56 49.93 16.79
C SER A 190 -3.64 50.46 17.89
N LEU A 191 -3.04 51.64 17.65
CA LEU A 191 -2.11 52.28 18.58
C LEU A 191 -2.75 53.56 19.13
N GLU A 192 -2.75 53.70 20.45
CA GLU A 192 -3.24 54.89 21.16
C GLU A 192 -2.22 55.27 22.25
N ASP A 193 -1.52 56.40 22.08
CA ASP A 193 -0.46 56.85 22.98
C ASP A 193 0.61 55.79 23.27
N ASN A 194 0.68 55.26 24.49
CA ASN A 194 1.56 54.17 24.92
C ASN A 194 0.81 52.83 25.05
N LYS A 195 -0.23 52.64 24.23
CA LYS A 195 -1.09 51.46 24.25
C LYS A 195 -1.19 50.78 22.89
N ILE A 196 -1.23 49.46 22.93
CA ILE A 196 -1.59 48.59 21.81
C ILE A 196 -2.96 47.99 22.12
N ILE A 197 -3.96 48.29 21.30
CA ILE A 197 -5.32 47.77 21.45
C ILE A 197 -5.59 46.76 20.34
N ILE A 198 -5.91 45.53 20.72
CA ILE A 198 -6.09 44.39 19.81
C ILE A 198 -7.52 43.88 19.96
N GLU A 199 -8.25 43.71 18.85
CA GLU A 199 -9.63 43.23 18.85
C GLU A 199 -9.83 42.12 17.83
N SER A 200 -10.58 41.09 18.23
CA SER A 200 -10.99 40.00 17.35
C SER A 200 -11.90 40.50 16.23
N ILE A 201 -11.65 40.04 15.00
CA ILE A 201 -12.54 40.27 13.84
C ILE A 201 -13.49 39.08 13.67
N LYS A 202 -13.06 37.88 14.09
CA LYS A 202 -13.79 36.62 13.97
C LYS A 202 -13.68 35.82 15.29
N PRO A 203 -14.56 34.84 15.50
CA PRO A 203 -14.37 33.85 16.57
C PRO A 203 -13.05 33.09 16.39
N ILE A 204 -12.39 32.78 17.49
CA ILE A 204 -11.13 32.04 17.58
C ILE A 204 -11.46 30.59 17.89
N ASN A 205 -10.97 29.65 17.09
CA ASN A 205 -11.19 28.22 17.33
C ASN A 205 -10.22 27.69 18.38
N ILE A 206 -10.43 26.45 18.78
CA ILE A 206 -9.52 25.73 19.67
C ILE A 206 -8.19 25.56 18.92
N TYR A 207 -7.06 25.83 19.59
CA TYR A 207 -5.69 25.80 19.05
C TYR A 207 -5.29 26.96 18.12
N ASP A 208 -6.16 27.94 17.88
CA ASP A 208 -5.78 29.17 17.18
C ASP A 208 -5.02 30.09 18.16
N ASP A 209 -3.70 30.19 18.00
CA ASP A 209 -2.84 31.06 18.81
C ASP A 209 -2.60 32.42 18.13
N ILE A 210 -2.78 33.52 18.86
CA ILE A 210 -2.50 34.87 18.38
C ILE A 210 -1.37 35.47 19.20
N VAL A 211 -0.30 35.87 18.52
CA VAL A 211 0.92 36.36 19.15
C VAL A 211 1.22 37.77 18.66
N ILE A 212 1.50 38.67 19.60
CA ILE A 212 2.08 39.97 19.29
C ILE A 212 3.59 39.90 19.43
N LYS A 213 4.31 40.48 18.46
CA LYS A 213 5.77 40.68 18.50
C LYS A 213 6.03 42.16 18.26
N ALA A 214 6.61 42.85 19.23
CA ALA A 214 6.96 44.26 19.14
C ALA A 214 8.47 44.45 19.30
N LYS A 215 9.04 45.34 18.51
CA LYS A 215 10.38 45.90 18.70
C LYS A 215 10.24 47.32 19.21
N PHE A 216 10.81 47.59 20.37
CA PHE A 216 10.91 48.92 20.96
C PHE A 216 12.33 49.47 20.81
N ASN A 217 12.47 50.78 21.02
CA ASN A 217 13.78 51.41 21.16
C ASN A 217 14.59 50.75 22.28
N ASP A 218 15.90 50.65 22.08
CA ASP A 218 16.86 50.14 23.05
C ASP A 218 16.76 50.84 24.42
N GLY A 219 16.87 50.07 25.50
CA GLY A 219 16.93 50.54 26.88
C GLY A 219 15.57 50.80 27.56
N LEU A 220 14.46 50.42 26.95
CA LEU A 220 13.12 50.40 27.55
C LEU A 220 13.04 49.46 28.76
N PHE A 221 13.70 48.30 28.67
CA PHE A 221 13.69 47.22 29.67
C PHE A 221 15.02 47.08 30.43
N LYS A 222 15.83 48.14 30.51
CA LYS A 222 17.16 48.14 31.17
C LYS A 222 17.21 47.68 32.63
N ASN A 223 16.06 47.59 33.31
CA ASN A 223 15.95 47.13 34.69
C ASN A 223 15.47 45.67 34.79
N ALA A 224 15.27 45.00 33.65
CA ALA A 224 14.91 43.58 33.61
C ALA A 224 16.10 42.70 34.05
N PRO A 225 15.84 41.52 34.64
CA PRO A 225 16.91 40.60 35.03
C PRO A 225 17.58 39.98 33.80
N VAL A 226 18.91 39.86 33.82
CA VAL A 226 19.67 39.17 32.76
C VAL A 226 19.55 37.65 32.93
N LYS A 227 19.17 36.94 31.86
CA LYS A 227 19.11 35.46 31.85
C LYS A 227 20.52 34.87 31.98
N LYS A 228 20.68 33.84 32.82
CA LYS A 228 21.94 33.08 32.92
C LYS A 228 21.79 31.75 32.21
N TYR A 229 22.63 31.51 31.20
CA TYR A 229 22.60 30.27 30.44
C TYR A 229 23.49 29.19 31.09
N PRO A 230 23.00 27.93 31.15
CA PRO A 230 23.76 26.81 31.70
C PRO A 230 25.07 26.56 30.93
N TYR A 231 25.06 26.76 29.61
CA TYR A 231 26.23 26.56 28.75
C TYR A 231 26.43 27.69 27.72
N ILE A 232 27.71 27.92 27.42
CA ILE A 232 28.18 28.81 26.36
C ILE A 232 28.96 27.99 25.37
N VAL A 233 28.50 27.88 24.13
CA VAL A 233 29.28 27.25 23.08
C VAL A 233 30.20 28.32 22.47
N ASN A 234 31.45 28.34 22.90
CA ASN A 234 32.45 29.28 22.39
C ASN A 234 32.82 28.97 20.94
N LYS A 235 32.83 27.69 20.58
CA LYS A 235 33.27 27.23 19.26
C LYS A 235 32.55 25.98 18.84
N ASP A 236 32.09 25.97 17.60
CA ASP A 236 31.56 24.82 16.89
C ASP A 236 32.12 24.85 15.46
N ILE A 237 33.16 24.05 15.20
CA ILE A 237 33.70 23.88 13.85
C ILE A 237 33.23 22.55 13.30
N MET A 238 32.44 22.58 12.23
CA MET A 238 31.94 21.41 11.54
C MET A 238 32.69 21.22 10.22
N ASN A 239 33.41 20.10 10.09
CA ASN A 239 34.02 19.67 8.84
C ASN A 239 33.19 18.52 8.26
N ILE A 240 32.65 18.70 7.05
CA ILE A 240 31.80 17.74 6.36
C ILE A 240 32.51 17.27 5.10
N ASN A 241 32.72 15.96 4.96
CA ASN A 241 33.15 15.37 3.70
C ASN A 241 32.00 14.58 3.07
N ILE A 242 31.55 15.00 1.89
CA ILE A 242 30.48 14.35 1.12
C ILE A 242 31.12 13.47 0.05
N ASN A 243 30.89 12.16 0.11
CA ASN A 243 31.44 11.22 -0.87
C ASN A 243 30.47 10.96 -2.04
N LYS A 244 30.94 10.21 -3.05
CA LYS A 244 30.10 9.76 -4.19
C LYS A 244 28.89 8.91 -3.81
N ALA A 245 28.86 8.28 -2.63
CA ALA A 245 27.68 7.57 -2.13
C ALA A 245 26.69 8.50 -1.39
N LYS A 246 26.92 9.82 -1.44
CA LYS A 246 26.17 10.86 -0.71
C LYS A 246 26.22 10.67 0.80
N GLU A 247 27.24 10.01 1.34
CA GLU A 247 27.45 9.90 2.77
C GLU A 247 28.22 11.12 3.28
N TYR A 248 27.81 11.65 4.43
CA TYR A 248 28.45 12.79 5.07
C TYR A 248 29.30 12.29 6.22
N LEU A 249 30.62 12.38 6.08
CA LEU A 249 31.57 12.12 7.15
C LEU A 249 31.80 13.44 7.88
N ILE A 250 31.23 13.56 9.07
CA ILE A 250 31.19 14.81 9.83
C ILE A 250 32.11 14.73 11.02
N GLU A 251 32.94 15.75 11.18
CA GLU A 251 33.75 16.00 12.37
C GLU A 251 33.37 17.38 12.94
N ARG A 252 32.77 17.42 14.13
CA ARG A 252 32.46 18.66 14.85
C ARG A 252 33.41 18.86 16.02
N ARG A 253 34.03 20.03 16.11
CA ARG A 253 34.93 20.41 17.22
C ARG A 253 34.25 21.45 18.10
N PHE A 254 33.98 21.05 19.34
CA PHE A 254 33.29 21.88 20.31
C PHE A 254 34.24 22.48 21.35
N GLU A 255 33.99 23.72 21.75
CA GLU A 255 34.50 24.32 22.98
C GLU A 255 33.33 24.91 23.76
N ILE A 256 33.00 24.29 24.89
CA ILE A 256 31.81 24.62 25.68
C ILE A 256 32.22 25.02 27.08
N VAL A 257 31.71 26.14 27.57
CA VAL A 257 31.91 26.60 28.96
C VAL A 257 30.62 26.38 29.74
N VAL A 258 30.70 25.65 30.85
CA VAL A 258 29.58 25.35 31.75
C VAL A 258 29.61 26.30 32.94
N ASN A 259 28.52 27.07 33.15
CA ASN A 259 28.50 28.20 34.07
C ASN A 259 27.83 27.92 35.44
N SER A 260 26.86 27.00 35.56
CA SER A 260 26.11 26.74 36.81
C SER A 260 25.39 25.38 36.86
N ALA A 261 25.24 24.83 38.08
CA ALA A 261 24.51 23.60 38.42
C ALA A 261 23.08 23.83 38.95
N GLU A 262 22.62 25.09 39.04
CA GLU A 262 21.39 25.44 39.78
C GLU A 262 20.10 25.38 38.94
N VAL A 263 20.19 25.50 37.61
CA VAL A 263 19.02 25.44 36.70
C VAL A 263 19.37 24.51 35.55
N TYR A 264 18.99 23.25 35.69
CA TYR A 264 19.15 22.22 34.66
C TYR A 264 17.78 21.60 34.35
N PRO A 265 17.12 21.97 33.24
CA PRO A 265 15.90 21.32 32.80
C PRO A 265 16.19 19.89 32.31
N TYR A 266 15.13 19.06 32.20
CA TYR A 266 15.23 17.62 31.90
C TYR A 266 15.75 17.31 30.48
N ASP A 267 15.72 18.31 29.57
CA ASP A 267 16.04 18.21 28.13
C ASP A 267 17.33 18.97 27.72
N ASP A 268 18.38 18.90 28.55
CA ASP A 268 19.65 19.64 28.38
C ASP A 268 20.65 18.97 27.42
N TYR A 269 20.37 19.00 26.12
CA TYR A 269 21.24 18.37 25.11
C TYR A 269 21.62 19.27 23.93
N ILE A 270 22.76 18.95 23.32
CA ILE A 270 23.19 19.50 22.03
C ILE A 270 22.91 18.48 20.94
N ILE A 271 22.26 18.94 19.86
CA ILE A 271 21.91 18.11 18.72
C ILE A 271 23.09 18.05 17.75
N LEU A 272 23.61 16.84 17.51
CA LEU A 272 24.65 16.58 16.53
C LEU A 272 24.14 16.69 15.10
N TRP A 273 22.97 16.12 14.81
CA TRP A 273 22.40 16.10 13.48
C TRP A 273 20.88 16.23 13.53
N LYS A 274 20.33 17.08 12.67
CA LYS A 274 18.89 17.16 12.41
C LYS A 274 18.70 17.41 10.90
N GLY A 275 18.44 16.33 10.18
CA GLY A 275 18.13 16.34 8.75
C GLY A 275 16.72 15.83 8.49
N ASP A 276 16.48 15.22 7.33
CA ASP A 276 15.19 14.60 7.03
C ASP A 276 14.99 13.33 7.88
N PHE A 277 13.73 12.95 8.18
CA PHE A 277 13.41 11.76 9.00
C PHE A 277 14.00 10.43 8.46
N ALA A 278 14.44 10.41 7.21
CA ALA A 278 15.06 9.25 6.57
C ALA A 278 16.58 9.16 6.76
N ASP A 279 17.22 10.20 7.30
CA ASP A 279 18.66 10.24 7.50
C ASP A 279 19.09 9.24 8.58
N ILE A 280 20.04 8.37 8.24
CA ILE A 280 20.60 7.40 9.19
C ILE A 280 21.92 7.95 9.72
N VAL A 281 21.99 8.17 11.04
CA VAL A 281 23.23 8.53 11.73
C VAL A 281 23.88 7.27 12.31
N SER A 282 25.18 7.11 12.07
CA SER A 282 25.95 5.93 12.50
C SER A 282 27.40 6.30 12.81
N GLU A 283 28.16 5.34 13.35
CA GLU A 283 29.60 5.49 13.61
C GLU A 283 29.95 6.72 14.47
N ILE A 284 29.11 6.99 15.48
CA ILE A 284 29.31 8.15 16.37
C ILE A 284 30.45 7.83 17.32
N ASP A 285 31.42 8.72 17.36
CA ASP A 285 32.59 8.65 18.23
C ASP A 285 32.87 10.04 18.83
N ILE A 286 33.28 10.06 20.10
CA ILE A 286 33.66 11.28 20.80
C ILE A 286 35.12 11.15 21.23
N THR A 287 35.98 12.00 20.69
CA THR A 287 37.43 11.99 20.96
C THR A 287 37.91 13.28 21.64
N GLU A 288 38.96 13.18 22.47
CA GLU A 288 39.39 14.22 23.42
C GLU A 288 40.44 15.21 22.89
N THR A 289 40.35 16.46 23.39
CA THR A 289 41.52 17.36 23.51
C THR A 289 41.74 18.00 24.91
N SER A 290 40.82 17.88 25.90
CA SER A 290 41.10 18.14 27.35
C SER A 290 39.97 17.72 28.33
N MET A 291 40.35 17.34 29.57
CA MET A 291 39.58 16.93 30.79
C MET A 291 38.47 15.84 30.64
N ASP A 292 38.52 14.87 31.57
CA ASP A 292 37.82 13.56 31.65
C ASP A 292 36.43 13.43 30.97
N ASN A 293 36.40 12.93 29.73
CA ASN A 293 35.21 12.74 28.89
C ASN A 293 34.31 11.57 29.28
N SER A 294 34.61 10.82 30.33
CA SER A 294 33.73 9.73 30.81
C SER A 294 32.30 10.18 31.15
N LYS A 295 32.04 11.49 31.15
CA LYS A 295 30.78 12.15 31.50
C LYS A 295 29.99 12.71 30.31
N ILE A 296 30.53 12.73 29.08
CA ILE A 296 29.76 13.16 27.89
C ILE A 296 28.99 11.96 27.35
N GLU A 297 27.67 12.03 27.39
CA GLU A 297 26.79 10.93 26.99
C GLU A 297 26.14 11.21 25.64
N VAL A 298 26.23 10.25 24.72
CA VAL A 298 25.40 10.24 23.49
C VAL A 298 24.17 9.39 23.76
N PHE A 299 22.99 9.96 23.57
CA PHE A 299 21.73 9.23 23.65
C PHE A 299 20.86 9.50 22.41
N ASP A 300 19.95 8.55 22.13
CA ASP A 300 19.09 8.52 20.93
C ASP A 300 19.83 8.80 19.61
N GLY A 301 21.12 8.47 19.54
CA GLY A 301 21.95 8.51 18.33
C GLY A 301 22.29 9.90 17.78
N ILE A 302 21.74 10.98 18.31
CA ILE A 302 22.01 12.35 17.81
C ILE A 302 22.15 13.40 18.89
N TYR A 303 21.92 13.06 20.17
CA TYR A 303 21.94 14.03 21.25
C TYR A 303 23.16 13.83 22.13
N ILE A 304 23.82 14.93 22.49
CA ILE A 304 24.92 14.96 23.44
C ILE A 304 24.47 15.65 24.71
N ARG A 305 24.59 14.96 25.85
CA ARG A 305 24.45 15.57 27.17
C ARG A 305 25.81 16.05 27.68
N ILE A 306 25.88 17.33 28.04
CA ILE A 306 27.09 17.96 28.57
C ILE A 306 27.13 17.82 30.10
N PRO A 307 28.30 17.57 30.72
CA PRO A 307 28.39 17.45 32.17
C PRO A 307 27.97 18.72 32.90
N LYS A 308 27.40 18.55 34.10
CA LYS A 308 26.91 19.67 34.93
C LYS A 308 28.00 20.41 35.71
N GLU A 309 29.21 19.87 35.72
CA GLU A 309 30.33 20.44 36.45
C GLU A 309 30.83 21.70 35.74
N LYS A 310 31.08 22.77 36.50
CA LYS A 310 31.64 24.00 35.94
C LYS A 310 33.01 23.70 35.35
N GLY A 311 33.21 24.10 34.10
CA GLY A 311 34.45 23.86 33.39
C GLY A 311 34.36 24.20 31.91
N THR A 312 35.50 24.08 31.23
CA THR A 312 35.59 24.20 29.78
C THR A 312 35.82 22.82 29.18
N TYR A 313 34.88 22.36 28.37
CA TYR A 313 34.90 21.06 27.70
C TYR A 313 35.33 21.24 26.24
N LYS A 314 36.33 20.47 25.81
CA LYS A 314 36.84 20.49 24.43
C LYS A 314 36.90 19.07 23.87
N PHE A 315 36.02 18.79 22.92
CA PHE A 315 35.86 17.47 22.34
C PHE A 315 35.56 17.54 20.85
N ILE A 316 35.77 16.41 20.19
CA ILE A 316 35.48 16.21 18.77
C ILE A 316 34.42 15.13 18.69
N ALA A 317 33.28 15.44 18.07
CA ALA A 317 32.26 14.45 17.72
C ALA A 317 32.40 14.09 16.24
N SER A 318 32.70 12.83 15.95
CA SER A 318 32.81 12.29 14.60
C SER A 318 31.65 11.34 14.35
N TYR A 319 30.96 11.47 13.23
CA TYR A 319 29.83 10.61 12.89
C TYR A 319 29.58 10.59 11.38
N LYS A 320 28.91 9.53 10.92
CA LYS A 320 28.50 9.37 9.54
C LYS A 320 27.00 9.54 9.40
N VAL A 321 26.59 10.39 8.46
CA VAL A 321 25.18 10.55 8.06
C VAL A 321 24.98 9.94 6.68
N THR A 322 23.96 9.11 6.54
CA THR A 322 23.53 8.48 5.29
C THR A 322 22.12 8.96 4.94
N PRO A 323 21.98 10.02 4.15
CA PRO A 323 20.70 10.55 3.68
C PRO A 323 20.15 9.74 2.48
N ASP A 324 18.92 10.06 2.07
CA ASP A 324 18.37 9.65 0.76
C ASP A 324 19.22 10.23 -0.39
N LEU A 325 19.38 9.46 -1.46
CA LEU A 325 19.96 9.94 -2.71
C LEU A 325 19.11 11.04 -3.36
N LYS A 326 17.78 10.98 -3.22
CA LYS A 326 16.86 12.01 -3.74
C LYS A 326 16.96 13.31 -2.93
N GLY A 327 16.71 14.44 -3.60
CA GLY A 327 16.60 15.75 -2.95
C GLY A 327 17.92 16.48 -2.68
N ASP A 328 17.78 17.79 -2.49
CA ASP A 328 18.87 18.71 -2.13
C ASP A 328 19.44 18.37 -0.74
N GLN A 329 20.73 18.60 -0.51
CA GLN A 329 21.32 18.34 0.81
C GLN A 329 20.97 19.47 1.78
N LYS A 330 20.16 19.19 2.79
CA LYS A 330 19.76 20.16 3.82
C LYS A 330 20.55 19.92 5.10
N PHE A 331 21.19 20.96 5.60
CA PHE A 331 21.98 20.95 6.82
C PHE A 331 21.37 21.93 7.82
N ILE A 332 21.02 21.47 9.01
CA ILE A 332 20.66 22.33 10.15
C ILE A 332 21.86 22.32 11.10
N PHE A 333 22.64 23.39 11.11
CA PHE A 333 23.87 23.49 11.90
C PHE A 333 23.59 23.83 13.36
N LYS A 334 22.61 24.72 13.58
CA LYS A 334 22.09 25.10 14.90
C LYS A 334 20.59 25.37 14.77
N MET A 335 19.81 24.89 15.72
CA MET A 335 18.38 25.14 15.84
C MET A 335 18.12 25.99 17.09
N GLN A 336 16.93 26.59 17.16
CA GLN A 336 16.37 27.19 18.37
C GLN A 336 16.55 26.29 19.60
N SER A 337 17.12 26.86 20.65
CA SER A 337 17.32 26.21 21.95
C SER A 337 17.54 27.29 23.02
N GLY A 338 16.61 27.42 23.97
CA GLY A 338 16.64 28.45 25.03
C GLY A 338 17.76 28.31 26.07
N TYR A 339 18.70 27.38 25.88
CA TYR A 339 19.67 26.96 26.88
C TYR A 339 21.11 27.38 26.58
N TYR A 340 21.42 27.81 25.35
CA TYR A 340 22.76 28.29 25.01
C TYR A 340 22.84 29.21 23.81
N TRP A 341 23.79 30.14 23.89
CA TRP A 341 24.26 30.86 22.72
C TRP A 341 25.50 30.19 22.11
N LEU A 342 25.75 30.50 20.84
CA LEU A 342 26.91 30.05 20.08
C LEU A 342 27.70 31.26 19.59
N ASN A 343 28.96 31.36 20.03
CA ASN A 343 29.81 32.52 19.71
C ASN A 343 30.51 32.42 18.35
N ASN A 344 30.83 31.20 17.89
CA ASN A 344 31.58 31.00 16.66
C ASN A 344 31.18 29.67 16.00
N LEU A 345 30.45 29.77 14.88
CA LEU A 345 30.11 28.66 14.01
C LEU A 345 30.92 28.76 12.72
N GLU A 346 31.68 27.72 12.44
CA GLU A 346 32.41 27.54 11.18
C GLU A 346 32.04 26.20 10.56
N VAL A 347 31.66 26.20 9.29
CA VAL A 347 31.31 25.00 8.55
C VAL A 347 32.17 24.93 7.30
N ASN A 348 32.93 23.85 7.19
CA ASN A 348 33.75 23.54 6.03
C ASN A 348 33.21 22.27 5.36
N ILE A 349 32.78 22.38 4.12
CA ILE A 349 32.23 21.28 3.34
C ILE A 349 33.19 20.98 2.20
N ASN A 350 33.55 19.72 2.05
CA ASN A 350 34.31 19.19 0.93
C ASN A 350 33.48 18.09 0.28
N SER A 351 33.17 18.23 -1.00
CA SER A 351 32.31 17.32 -1.73
C SER A 351 33.04 16.70 -2.90
N GLU A 352 32.95 15.38 -3.05
CA GLU A 352 33.44 14.68 -4.24
C GLU A 352 32.61 14.98 -5.50
N ILE A 353 31.39 15.50 -5.33
CA ILE A 353 30.49 15.93 -6.40
C ILE A 353 30.42 17.47 -6.45
N PRO A 354 30.31 18.10 -7.63
CA PRO A 354 30.21 19.55 -7.72
C PRO A 354 29.02 20.16 -6.97
N ILE A 355 29.26 21.27 -6.27
CA ILE A 355 28.24 22.12 -5.63
C ILE A 355 27.74 23.11 -6.69
N LEU A 356 26.48 22.95 -7.12
CA LEU A 356 25.87 23.78 -8.16
C LEU A 356 25.36 25.10 -7.59
N SER A 357 24.71 25.05 -6.44
CA SER A 357 24.28 26.24 -5.69
C SER A 357 24.15 25.93 -4.21
N ASN A 358 24.04 26.99 -3.42
CA ASN A 358 23.80 26.93 -2.00
C ASN A 358 22.85 28.06 -1.59
N GLU A 359 22.08 27.82 -0.55
CA GLU A 359 21.15 28.76 0.04
C GLU A 359 21.30 28.70 1.55
N VAL A 360 21.66 29.82 2.17
CA VAL A 360 21.81 29.92 3.63
C VAL A 360 20.49 30.45 4.19
N THR A 361 20.00 29.79 5.23
CA THR A 361 18.82 30.24 5.97
C THR A 361 19.25 30.60 7.39
N LEU A 362 19.15 31.90 7.70
CA LEU A 362 19.34 32.44 9.05
C LEU A 362 17.99 32.97 9.53
N ILE A 363 17.38 32.26 10.46
CA ILE A 363 16.11 32.69 11.07
C ILE A 363 16.45 33.17 12.47
N ASN A 364 16.31 34.48 12.72
CA ASN A 364 16.33 35.01 14.07
C ASN A 364 14.96 34.78 14.71
N GLY A 365 14.92 34.35 15.98
CA GLY A 365 13.70 34.17 16.75
C GLY A 365 12.80 35.42 16.83
N TYR A 366 13.35 36.61 16.56
CA TYR A 366 12.66 37.89 16.54
C TYR A 366 12.34 38.43 15.13
N GLY A 367 12.62 37.68 14.06
CA GLY A 367 12.14 37.99 12.70
C GLY A 367 13.02 38.92 11.85
N SER A 368 14.25 39.24 12.26
CA SER A 368 15.21 40.00 11.43
C SER A 368 16.13 39.09 10.62
N GLU A 369 16.32 39.42 9.33
CA GLU A 369 17.33 38.78 8.47
C GLU A 369 18.71 39.34 8.84
N ASN A 370 19.53 38.54 9.55
CA ASN A 370 20.92 38.90 9.81
C ASN A 370 21.79 38.57 8.57
N GLU A 371 22.29 39.59 7.86
CA GLU A 371 23.27 39.45 6.76
C GLU A 371 24.71 39.12 7.24
N GLY A 372 24.89 38.78 8.52
CA GLY A 372 26.19 38.62 9.17
C GLY A 372 26.83 37.26 8.94
N TYR A 373 27.22 36.89 7.73
CA TYR A 373 28.05 35.69 7.51
C TYR A 373 29.07 35.88 6.38
N THR A 374 30.11 35.05 6.37
CA THR A 374 31.02 34.91 5.22
C THR A 374 30.83 33.55 4.60
N LEU A 375 30.71 33.52 3.27
CA LEU A 375 30.56 32.30 2.49
C LEU A 375 31.52 32.34 1.30
N LYS A 376 32.34 31.29 1.16
CA LYS A 376 33.21 31.09 0.01
C LYS A 376 32.94 29.71 -0.55
N THR A 377 32.54 29.65 -1.81
CA THR A 377 32.23 28.41 -2.52
C THR A 377 33.14 28.27 -3.73
N THR A 378 33.69 27.07 -3.91
CA THR A 378 34.32 26.61 -5.15
C THR A 378 33.50 25.42 -5.69
N ASP A 379 33.92 24.83 -6.80
CA ASP A 379 33.22 23.69 -7.40
C ASP A 379 33.01 22.53 -6.41
N ASN A 380 33.95 22.28 -5.50
CA ASN A 380 33.91 21.12 -4.60
C ASN A 380 34.04 21.47 -3.12
N THR A 381 34.30 22.73 -2.77
CA THR A 381 34.48 23.14 -1.38
C THR A 381 33.62 24.34 -1.02
N LEU A 382 33.20 24.39 0.23
CA LEU A 382 32.46 25.51 0.79
C LEU A 382 32.98 25.81 2.19
N ALA A 383 33.27 27.07 2.45
CA ALA A 383 33.63 27.57 3.77
C ALA A 383 32.60 28.62 4.19
N PHE A 384 31.87 28.34 5.25
CA PHE A 384 30.82 29.16 5.82
C PHE A 384 31.16 29.53 7.25
N LYS A 385 30.97 30.80 7.62
CA LYS A 385 31.20 31.28 8.98
C LYS A 385 30.20 32.37 9.31
N VAL A 386 29.53 32.25 10.45
CA VAL A 386 28.65 33.30 10.96
C VAL A 386 29.50 34.40 11.61
N LEU A 387 29.18 35.65 11.31
CA LEU A 387 29.79 36.85 11.88
C LEU A 387 28.96 37.32 13.07
N GLY A 388 29.59 37.41 14.23
CA GLY A 388 28.92 37.82 15.47
C GLY A 388 28.37 36.64 16.26
N ARG A 389 27.58 36.95 17.29
CA ARG A 389 27.00 35.97 18.21
C ARG A 389 25.70 35.40 17.60
N ILE A 390 25.52 34.10 17.74
CA ILE A 390 24.28 33.40 17.40
C ILE A 390 23.49 33.17 18.69
N TYR A 391 22.32 33.78 18.77
CA TYR A 391 21.46 33.75 19.95
C TYR A 391 20.81 32.36 20.12
N PRO A 392 20.36 32.02 21.34
CA PRO A 392 19.60 30.79 21.63
C PRO A 392 18.51 30.49 20.60
N GLU A 393 17.78 31.52 20.17
CA GLU A 393 16.60 31.43 19.31
C GLU A 393 16.88 31.51 17.81
N ASP A 394 18.14 31.61 17.44
CA ASP A 394 18.51 31.62 16.04
C ASP A 394 18.50 30.19 15.48
N THR A 395 18.05 30.03 14.25
CA THR A 395 18.29 28.82 13.46
C THR A 395 19.28 29.15 12.34
N VAL A 396 20.31 28.31 12.23
CA VAL A 396 21.31 28.38 11.16
C VAL A 396 21.22 27.10 10.35
N ALA A 397 20.77 27.22 9.11
CA ALA A 397 20.65 26.12 8.17
C ALA A 397 21.21 26.48 6.80
N MET A 398 21.47 25.46 5.99
CA MET A 398 21.94 25.60 4.62
C MET A 398 21.37 24.49 3.75
N THR A 399 20.92 24.85 2.56
CA THR A 399 20.59 23.90 1.50
C THR A 399 21.68 23.94 0.44
N LEU A 400 22.27 22.79 0.10
CA LEU A 400 23.17 22.62 -1.03
C LEU A 400 22.44 21.92 -2.17
N LYS A 401 22.71 22.36 -3.40
CA LYS A 401 22.27 21.69 -4.61
C LYS A 401 23.47 21.10 -5.32
N SER A 402 23.34 19.84 -5.70
CA SER A 402 24.30 19.09 -6.52
C SER A 402 23.55 18.35 -7.61
N ASP A 403 24.26 17.92 -8.66
CA ASP A 403 23.71 16.98 -9.63
C ASP A 403 23.51 15.61 -8.96
N SER A 404 22.26 15.26 -8.68
CA SER A 404 21.88 14.01 -8.00
C SER A 404 22.36 12.77 -8.75
N ASN A 405 22.51 12.86 -10.07
CA ASN A 405 22.83 11.74 -10.94
C ASN A 405 24.31 11.35 -10.86
N LEU A 406 25.13 12.19 -10.24
CA LEU A 406 26.54 11.89 -9.98
C LEU A 406 26.75 11.09 -8.68
N PHE A 407 25.72 10.97 -7.83
CA PHE A 407 25.77 10.10 -6.65
C PHE A 407 25.45 8.65 -7.02
N VAL A 408 26.26 7.73 -6.51
CA VAL A 408 26.10 6.28 -6.72
C VAL A 408 26.36 5.57 -5.39
N ARG A 409 25.35 4.86 -4.89
CA ARG A 409 25.45 4.03 -3.67
C ARG A 409 25.13 2.58 -3.99
N GLU A 410 26.10 1.69 -3.77
CA GLU A 410 25.82 0.26 -3.78
C GLU A 410 25.21 -0.17 -2.44
N ASN A 411 24.16 -1.00 -2.47
CA ASN A 411 23.58 -1.58 -1.26
C ASN A 411 23.72 -3.11 -1.27
N ILE A 412 24.79 -3.58 -0.63
CA ILE A 412 25.14 -5.01 -0.54
C ILE A 412 24.08 -5.79 0.25
N GLU A 413 23.52 -5.19 1.30
CA GLU A 413 22.51 -5.81 2.16
C GLU A 413 21.20 -6.04 1.39
N ALA A 414 20.73 -5.02 0.66
CA ALA A 414 19.57 -5.11 -0.22
C ALA A 414 19.73 -6.24 -1.24
N LYS A 415 20.86 -6.26 -1.95
CA LYS A 415 21.19 -7.32 -2.91
C LYS A 415 21.16 -8.71 -2.26
N THR A 416 21.80 -8.83 -1.10
CA THR A 416 21.90 -10.09 -0.35
C THR A 416 20.52 -10.58 0.10
N THR A 417 19.67 -9.66 0.58
CA THR A 417 18.30 -9.94 1.00
C THR A 417 17.42 -10.37 -0.17
N ILE A 418 17.50 -9.70 -1.32
CA ILE A 418 16.78 -10.09 -2.55
C ILE A 418 17.22 -11.47 -3.02
N ALA A 419 18.52 -11.78 -2.98
CA ALA A 419 19.05 -13.08 -3.39
C ALA A 419 18.56 -14.21 -2.46
N TYR A 420 18.63 -14.02 -1.13
CA TYR A 420 18.18 -15.02 -0.16
C TYR A 420 16.67 -15.27 -0.24
N THR A 421 15.86 -14.22 -0.31
CA THR A 421 14.40 -14.35 -0.46
C THR A 421 14.04 -15.05 -1.77
N SER A 422 14.68 -14.69 -2.89
CA SER A 422 14.49 -15.37 -4.18
C SER A 422 14.90 -16.85 -4.12
N GLY A 423 16.03 -17.15 -3.49
CA GLY A 423 16.50 -18.52 -3.29
C GLY A 423 15.53 -19.35 -2.46
N ALA A 424 15.01 -18.80 -1.36
CA ALA A 424 14.00 -19.46 -0.52
C ALA A 424 12.72 -19.76 -1.32
N VAL A 425 12.23 -18.80 -2.11
CA VAL A 425 11.06 -18.97 -2.99
C VAL A 425 11.28 -20.12 -3.97
N VAL A 426 12.45 -20.21 -4.60
CA VAL A 426 12.80 -21.31 -5.53
C VAL A 426 12.80 -22.64 -4.81
N ILE A 427 13.47 -22.75 -3.65
CA ILE A 427 13.55 -23.98 -2.87
C ILE A 427 12.16 -24.45 -2.45
N ILE A 428 11.34 -23.56 -1.87
CA ILE A 428 9.98 -23.85 -1.45
C ILE A 428 9.14 -24.31 -2.66
N SER A 429 9.22 -23.60 -3.79
CA SER A 429 8.47 -23.93 -5.00
C SER A 429 8.84 -25.31 -5.55
N ILE A 430 10.13 -25.64 -5.61
CA ILE A 430 10.61 -26.94 -6.05
C ILE A 430 10.18 -28.05 -5.08
N LEU A 431 10.33 -27.86 -3.77
CA LEU A 431 9.89 -28.83 -2.76
C LEU A 431 8.39 -29.09 -2.86
N MET A 432 7.59 -28.03 -2.95
CA MET A 432 6.14 -28.14 -3.11
C MET A 432 5.79 -28.87 -4.42
N PHE A 433 6.46 -28.56 -5.53
CA PHE A 433 6.29 -29.30 -6.78
C PHE A 433 6.62 -30.78 -6.61
N LEU A 434 7.78 -31.13 -6.05
CA LEU A 434 8.21 -32.52 -5.91
C LEU A 434 7.29 -33.34 -5.00
N ILE A 435 6.80 -32.76 -3.91
CA ILE A 435 5.90 -33.41 -2.95
C ILE A 435 4.49 -33.56 -3.51
N PHE A 436 3.97 -32.52 -4.16
CA PHE A 436 2.54 -32.45 -4.50
C PHE A 436 2.20 -32.73 -5.95
N LYS A 437 3.17 -32.81 -6.87
CA LYS A 437 2.94 -33.16 -8.29
C LYS A 437 2.09 -34.42 -8.45
N GLU A 438 1.30 -34.43 -9.51
CA GLU A 438 0.43 -35.56 -9.80
C GLU A 438 1.24 -36.82 -10.16
N LYS A 439 0.90 -37.95 -9.54
CA LYS A 439 1.51 -39.24 -9.85
C LYS A 439 0.83 -39.86 -11.08
N LYS A 440 1.61 -40.54 -11.93
CA LYS A 440 1.08 -41.27 -13.10
C LYS A 440 -0.05 -42.23 -12.70
N TYR A 441 -1.05 -42.34 -13.57
CA TYR A 441 -2.22 -43.22 -13.42
C TYR A 441 -1.82 -44.68 -13.66
N SER A 442 -2.39 -45.62 -12.92
CA SER A 442 -2.13 -47.06 -13.05
C SER A 442 -3.41 -47.78 -13.43
N PHE A 443 -3.50 -48.28 -14.66
CA PHE A 443 -4.66 -49.00 -15.17
C PHE A 443 -4.78 -50.37 -14.48
N LYS A 444 -5.71 -50.52 -13.53
CA LYS A 444 -5.83 -51.74 -12.72
C LYS A 444 -6.90 -52.74 -13.19
N SER A 445 -7.72 -52.43 -14.20
CA SER A 445 -8.86 -53.29 -14.58
C SER A 445 -9.24 -53.18 -16.06
N LYS A 446 -9.86 -54.25 -16.59
CA LYS A 446 -10.55 -54.24 -17.90
C LYS A 446 -11.98 -53.74 -17.67
N TYR A 447 -12.32 -52.60 -18.27
CA TYR A 447 -13.69 -52.07 -18.35
C TYR A 447 -14.16 -52.17 -19.79
N ASN A 448 -15.21 -52.96 -20.04
CA ASN A 448 -15.78 -53.14 -21.39
C ASN A 448 -17.06 -52.30 -21.61
N SER A 449 -17.73 -51.87 -20.54
CA SER A 449 -18.82 -50.87 -20.58
C SER A 449 -18.59 -49.77 -19.53
N PHE A 450 -19.31 -48.65 -19.68
CA PHE A 450 -19.28 -47.54 -18.72
C PHE A 450 -20.69 -46.95 -18.55
N ASP A 451 -21.41 -47.47 -17.56
CA ASP A 451 -22.83 -47.14 -17.32
C ASP A 451 -23.04 -46.25 -16.08
N GLU A 452 -21.97 -45.92 -15.35
CA GLU A 452 -22.02 -45.11 -14.12
C GLU A 452 -22.45 -43.64 -14.38
N PHE A 453 -22.27 -43.15 -15.61
CA PHE A 453 -22.54 -41.78 -16.02
C PHE A 453 -23.26 -41.74 -17.36
N ASN A 454 -24.15 -40.76 -17.54
CA ASN A 454 -24.60 -40.41 -18.89
C ASN A 454 -23.46 -39.76 -19.70
N SER A 455 -23.66 -39.58 -21.01
CA SER A 455 -22.63 -39.10 -21.93
C SER A 455 -22.07 -37.71 -21.56
N ALA A 456 -22.91 -36.82 -21.01
CA ALA A 456 -22.50 -35.50 -20.55
C ALA A 456 -21.65 -35.54 -19.28
N GLU A 457 -22.05 -36.35 -18.29
CA GLU A 457 -21.28 -36.59 -17.07
C GLU A 457 -19.96 -37.30 -17.37
N LEU A 458 -19.95 -38.28 -18.27
CA LEU A 458 -18.74 -38.98 -18.72
C LEU A 458 -17.74 -38.01 -19.34
N ALA A 459 -18.21 -37.14 -20.26
CA ALA A 459 -17.38 -36.11 -20.86
C ALA A 459 -16.81 -35.14 -19.81
N PHE A 460 -17.65 -34.71 -18.85
CA PHE A 460 -17.21 -33.81 -17.78
C PHE A 460 -16.21 -34.48 -16.82
N ALA A 461 -16.44 -35.72 -16.42
CA ALA A 461 -15.55 -36.50 -15.58
C ALA A 461 -14.18 -36.69 -16.24
N TYR A 462 -14.16 -37.01 -17.53
CA TYR A 462 -12.95 -37.13 -18.34
C TYR A 462 -12.22 -35.78 -18.50
N LYS A 463 -12.88 -34.75 -19.03
CA LYS A 463 -12.26 -33.48 -19.46
C LYS A 463 -12.10 -32.45 -18.33
N ASN A 464 -12.77 -32.67 -17.18
CA ASN A 464 -12.90 -31.69 -16.10
C ASN A 464 -13.43 -30.31 -16.60
N SER A 465 -14.19 -30.35 -17.68
CA SER A 465 -14.88 -29.21 -18.27
C SER A 465 -16.00 -29.72 -19.15
N ILE A 466 -17.04 -28.91 -19.30
CA ILE A 466 -18.23 -29.26 -20.06
C ILE A 466 -18.50 -28.19 -21.11
N SER A 467 -18.86 -28.63 -22.30
CA SER A 467 -19.27 -27.80 -23.43
C SER A 467 -20.74 -28.09 -23.79
N ALA A 468 -21.33 -27.22 -24.63
CA ALA A 468 -22.68 -27.46 -25.14
C ALA A 468 -22.79 -28.79 -25.90
N LYS A 469 -21.75 -29.16 -26.66
CA LYS A 469 -21.66 -30.44 -27.37
C LYS A 469 -21.76 -31.64 -26.41
N ASP A 470 -21.11 -31.57 -25.26
CA ASP A 470 -21.16 -32.65 -24.27
C ASP A 470 -22.58 -32.81 -23.69
N ILE A 471 -23.32 -31.72 -23.47
CA ILE A 471 -24.73 -31.78 -23.05
C ILE A 471 -25.63 -32.36 -24.14
N ILE A 472 -25.42 -31.93 -25.38
CA ILE A 472 -26.31 -32.31 -26.47
C ILE A 472 -26.11 -33.78 -26.89
N SER A 473 -24.97 -34.37 -26.55
CA SER A 473 -24.75 -35.82 -26.67
C SER A 473 -25.83 -36.66 -25.97
N LEU A 474 -26.55 -36.11 -24.97
CA LEU A 474 -27.67 -36.77 -24.31
C LEU A 474 -28.81 -37.11 -25.28
N ILE A 475 -29.01 -36.34 -26.35
CA ILE A 475 -30.02 -36.62 -27.39
C ILE A 475 -29.78 -38.00 -28.01
N ASN A 476 -28.53 -38.37 -28.28
CA ASN A 476 -28.19 -39.68 -28.82
C ASN A 476 -28.44 -40.80 -27.82
N ASN A 477 -28.25 -40.55 -26.51
CA ASN A 477 -28.57 -41.53 -25.47
C ASN A 477 -30.08 -41.72 -25.33
N TRP A 478 -30.87 -40.64 -25.35
CA TRP A 478 -32.34 -40.72 -25.30
C TRP A 478 -32.93 -41.39 -26.55
N ALA A 479 -32.29 -41.21 -27.72
CA ALA A 479 -32.62 -41.95 -28.93
C ALA A 479 -32.34 -43.45 -28.76
N ALA A 480 -31.16 -43.80 -28.24
CA ALA A 480 -30.76 -45.19 -28.00
C ALA A 480 -31.74 -45.91 -27.06
N GLU A 481 -32.25 -45.20 -26.05
CA GLU A 481 -33.20 -45.71 -25.06
C GLU A 481 -34.68 -45.66 -25.52
N GLY A 482 -34.93 -45.17 -26.74
CA GLY A 482 -36.25 -45.16 -27.37
C GLY A 482 -37.23 -44.07 -26.89
N TYR A 483 -36.73 -42.97 -26.32
CA TYR A 483 -37.55 -41.82 -25.92
C TYR A 483 -37.85 -40.86 -27.07
N LEU A 484 -36.99 -40.86 -28.09
CA LEU A 484 -37.13 -40.02 -29.28
C LEU A 484 -36.61 -40.76 -30.52
N SER A 485 -37.02 -40.31 -31.70
CA SER A 485 -36.43 -40.72 -32.97
C SER A 485 -35.75 -39.55 -33.66
N ILE A 486 -34.70 -39.84 -34.41
CA ILE A 486 -33.93 -38.87 -35.20
C ILE A 486 -34.05 -39.26 -36.67
N GLU A 487 -34.63 -38.36 -37.46
CA GLU A 487 -34.73 -38.46 -38.91
C GLU A 487 -33.71 -37.52 -39.55
N VAL A 488 -32.69 -38.07 -40.22
CA VAL A 488 -31.67 -37.28 -40.92
C VAL A 488 -32.11 -37.03 -42.36
N ILE A 489 -32.33 -35.75 -42.70
CA ILE A 489 -32.82 -35.33 -44.02
C ILE A 489 -31.63 -35.13 -44.96
N ASN A 490 -30.61 -34.39 -44.53
CA ASN A 490 -29.37 -34.13 -45.27
C ASN A 490 -28.20 -33.88 -44.29
N LYS A 491 -27.04 -33.45 -44.80
CA LYS A 491 -25.82 -33.25 -43.99
C LYS A 491 -25.94 -32.20 -42.87
N ASP A 492 -26.91 -31.29 -42.94
CA ASP A 492 -27.06 -30.18 -41.99
C ASP A 492 -28.48 -30.09 -41.36
N GLU A 493 -29.43 -30.88 -41.86
CA GLU A 493 -30.82 -30.87 -41.43
C GLU A 493 -31.25 -32.26 -40.97
N PHE A 494 -31.75 -32.29 -39.73
CA PHE A 494 -32.38 -33.45 -39.12
C PHE A 494 -33.60 -32.99 -38.33
N THR A 495 -34.46 -33.94 -38.04
CA THR A 495 -35.65 -33.73 -37.23
C THR A 495 -35.71 -34.74 -36.09
N ILE A 496 -36.00 -34.26 -34.88
CA ILE A 496 -36.17 -35.09 -33.70
C ILE A 496 -37.66 -35.16 -33.39
N THR A 497 -38.20 -36.36 -33.21
CA THR A 497 -39.60 -36.58 -32.82
C THR A 497 -39.67 -37.26 -31.47
N ARG A 498 -40.45 -36.71 -30.53
CA ARG A 498 -40.72 -37.34 -29.23
C ARG A 498 -41.54 -38.60 -29.43
N ILE A 499 -41.08 -39.72 -28.86
CA ILE A 499 -41.82 -40.99 -28.87
C ILE A 499 -42.61 -41.13 -27.56
N LYS A 500 -41.95 -40.89 -26.43
CA LYS A 500 -42.53 -40.96 -25.08
C LYS A 500 -41.80 -40.00 -24.13
N ASP A 501 -42.36 -39.81 -22.96
CA ASP A 501 -41.82 -38.92 -21.93
C ASP A 501 -40.56 -39.53 -21.33
N LEU A 502 -39.59 -38.69 -20.96
CA LEU A 502 -38.40 -39.14 -20.24
C LEU A 502 -38.83 -39.53 -18.81
N GLU A 503 -38.98 -40.83 -18.57
CA GLU A 503 -39.45 -41.43 -17.32
C GLU A 503 -38.36 -42.30 -16.67
N GLY A 504 -38.49 -42.62 -15.39
CA GLY A 504 -37.59 -43.55 -14.69
C GLY A 504 -36.47 -42.88 -13.89
N ASN A 505 -35.27 -43.48 -13.91
CA ASN A 505 -34.13 -43.10 -13.06
C ASN A 505 -33.26 -41.95 -13.63
N HIS A 506 -33.70 -41.25 -14.66
CA HIS A 506 -32.97 -40.15 -15.28
C HIS A 506 -32.82 -38.95 -14.34
N LYS A 507 -31.75 -38.19 -14.52
CA LYS A 507 -31.48 -37.02 -13.67
C LYS A 507 -32.46 -35.90 -13.98
N ASN A 508 -32.83 -35.12 -12.96
CA ASN A 508 -33.73 -33.97 -13.12
C ASN A 508 -33.31 -32.99 -14.22
N TYR A 509 -32.01 -32.79 -14.42
CA TYR A 509 -31.54 -31.89 -15.47
C TYR A 509 -31.72 -32.45 -16.88
N GLU A 510 -31.75 -33.78 -17.04
CA GLU A 510 -32.07 -34.45 -18.30
C GLU A 510 -33.55 -34.29 -18.61
N ILE A 511 -34.41 -34.56 -17.63
CA ILE A 511 -35.87 -34.39 -17.74
C ILE A 511 -36.22 -32.94 -18.09
N ASN A 512 -35.64 -31.97 -17.39
CA ASN A 512 -35.89 -30.55 -17.65
C ASN A 512 -35.43 -30.14 -19.06
N LEU A 513 -34.27 -30.62 -19.50
CA LEU A 513 -33.77 -30.33 -20.84
C LEU A 513 -34.64 -30.99 -21.92
N PHE A 514 -35.02 -32.25 -21.74
CA PHE A 514 -35.90 -32.98 -22.64
C PHE A 514 -37.28 -32.30 -22.78
N ASN A 515 -37.90 -31.93 -21.66
CA ASN A 515 -39.18 -31.22 -21.65
C ASN A 515 -39.08 -29.83 -22.29
N ALA A 516 -37.94 -29.15 -22.12
CA ALA A 516 -37.70 -27.87 -22.78
C ALA A 516 -37.56 -28.01 -24.30
N LEU A 517 -36.95 -29.10 -24.79
CA LEU A 517 -36.85 -29.40 -26.22
C LEU A 517 -38.24 -29.52 -26.87
N PHE A 518 -39.18 -30.20 -26.21
CA PHE A 518 -40.53 -30.47 -26.75
C PHE A 518 -41.64 -29.61 -26.12
N LYS A 519 -41.31 -28.42 -25.60
CA LYS A 519 -42.27 -27.58 -24.85
C LYS A 519 -43.50 -27.16 -25.67
N TYR A 520 -43.29 -26.85 -26.95
CA TYR A 520 -44.34 -26.31 -27.83
C TYR A 520 -44.78 -27.30 -28.91
N GLU A 521 -43.88 -28.18 -29.34
CA GLU A 521 -44.10 -29.13 -30.43
C GLU A 521 -43.48 -30.49 -30.08
N ASN A 522 -44.10 -31.58 -30.52
CA ASN A 522 -43.56 -32.94 -30.36
C ASN A 522 -42.49 -33.28 -31.41
N LYS A 523 -42.23 -32.38 -32.36
CA LYS A 523 -41.26 -32.52 -33.44
C LYS A 523 -40.40 -31.27 -33.48
N ILE A 524 -39.07 -31.39 -33.44
CA ILE A 524 -38.14 -30.25 -33.48
C ILE A 524 -37.11 -30.43 -34.58
N THR A 525 -36.85 -29.37 -35.35
CA THR A 525 -35.85 -29.38 -36.41
C THR A 525 -34.49 -28.89 -35.89
N SER A 526 -33.42 -29.13 -36.65
CA SER A 526 -32.09 -28.57 -36.37
C SER A 526 -32.07 -27.04 -36.22
N LYS A 527 -33.04 -26.31 -36.79
CA LYS A 527 -33.20 -24.86 -36.62
C LYS A 527 -33.79 -24.48 -35.26
N ASN A 528 -34.74 -25.26 -34.74
CA ASN A 528 -35.35 -25.00 -33.43
C ASN A 528 -34.29 -25.05 -32.31
N LEU A 529 -33.29 -25.94 -32.44
CA LEU A 529 -32.13 -26.07 -31.54
C LEU A 529 -31.23 -24.82 -31.46
N LYS A 530 -31.37 -23.87 -32.40
CA LYS A 530 -30.67 -22.57 -32.41
C LYS A 530 -31.35 -21.49 -31.55
N SER A 531 -32.49 -21.78 -30.95
CA SER A 531 -33.25 -20.78 -30.18
C SER A 531 -32.55 -20.39 -28.88
N GLU A 532 -32.63 -19.11 -28.50
CA GLU A 532 -32.10 -18.61 -27.22
C GLU A 532 -32.68 -19.35 -26.00
N LEU A 533 -33.93 -19.80 -26.11
CA LEU A 533 -34.60 -20.61 -25.10
C LEU A 533 -33.86 -21.93 -24.84
N ILE A 534 -33.43 -22.63 -25.89
CA ILE A 534 -32.72 -23.91 -25.76
C ILE A 534 -31.28 -23.69 -25.28
N ASP A 535 -30.58 -22.64 -25.73
CA ASP A 535 -29.25 -22.27 -25.21
C ASP A 535 -29.27 -22.00 -23.70
N LYS A 536 -30.32 -21.33 -23.20
CA LYS A 536 -30.51 -21.08 -21.77
C LYS A 536 -30.66 -22.39 -20.98
N GLU A 537 -31.44 -23.35 -21.49
CA GLU A 537 -31.63 -24.66 -20.83
C GLU A 537 -30.37 -25.54 -20.90
N ILE A 538 -29.62 -25.49 -22.01
CA ILE A 538 -28.30 -26.13 -22.10
C ILE A 538 -27.34 -25.55 -21.06
N LYS A 539 -27.26 -24.22 -20.92
CA LYS A 539 -26.42 -23.58 -19.89
C LYS A 539 -26.83 -23.98 -18.46
N LYS A 540 -28.12 -24.17 -18.20
CA LYS A 540 -28.60 -24.72 -16.92
C LYS A 540 -28.17 -26.17 -16.74
N ALA A 541 -28.31 -27.02 -17.75
CA ALA A 541 -27.86 -28.41 -17.72
C ALA A 541 -26.34 -28.49 -17.49
N MET A 542 -25.53 -27.64 -18.13
CA MET A 542 -24.09 -27.54 -17.88
C MET A 542 -23.77 -27.23 -16.41
N LYS A 543 -24.53 -26.33 -15.77
CA LYS A 543 -24.37 -26.03 -14.34
C LYS A 543 -24.82 -27.21 -13.46
N ALA A 544 -25.88 -27.91 -13.86
CA ALA A 544 -26.39 -29.07 -13.15
C ALA A 544 -25.41 -30.26 -13.19
N VAL A 545 -24.84 -30.59 -14.35
CA VAL A 545 -23.79 -31.62 -14.46
C VAL A 545 -22.61 -31.27 -13.54
N LYS A 546 -22.13 -30.02 -13.55
CA LYS A 546 -21.08 -29.59 -12.59
C LYS A 546 -21.48 -29.77 -11.13
N SER A 547 -22.77 -29.69 -10.82
CA SER A 547 -23.28 -29.82 -9.45
C SER A 547 -23.31 -31.26 -8.93
N GLU A 548 -23.40 -32.25 -9.82
CA GLU A 548 -23.30 -33.67 -9.47
C GLU A 548 -21.91 -34.02 -8.92
N PHE A 549 -20.88 -33.27 -9.32
CA PHE A 549 -19.48 -33.44 -8.89
C PHE A 549 -19.07 -32.44 -7.79
N LYS A 550 -19.95 -32.20 -6.81
CA LYS A 550 -19.66 -31.38 -5.62
C LYS A 550 -19.35 -32.25 -4.39
N ARG A 551 -18.93 -31.61 -3.30
CA ARG A 551 -18.62 -32.25 -2.01
C ARG A 551 -17.64 -33.42 -2.16
N SER A 552 -18.01 -34.62 -1.74
CA SER A 552 -17.19 -35.84 -1.83
C SER A 552 -16.92 -36.30 -3.26
N LYS A 553 -17.73 -35.86 -4.25
CA LYS A 553 -17.57 -36.18 -5.68
C LYS A 553 -16.78 -35.12 -6.47
N LYS A 554 -16.12 -34.17 -5.81
CA LYS A 554 -15.28 -33.17 -6.49
C LYS A 554 -14.21 -33.86 -7.31
N LEU A 555 -14.04 -33.48 -8.58
CA LEU A 555 -13.04 -34.08 -9.47
C LEU A 555 -11.61 -33.56 -9.23
N ILE A 556 -11.48 -32.34 -8.71
CA ILE A 556 -10.20 -31.68 -8.40
C ILE A 556 -9.99 -31.63 -6.90
N SER A 557 -8.75 -31.83 -6.45
CA SER A 557 -8.39 -31.61 -5.06
C SER A 557 -8.41 -30.12 -4.71
N ILE A 558 -9.33 -29.70 -3.83
CA ILE A 558 -9.37 -28.33 -3.30
C ILE A 558 -8.04 -27.96 -2.65
N PHE A 559 -7.44 -28.90 -1.92
CA PHE A 559 -6.14 -28.69 -1.29
C PHE A 559 -5.06 -28.33 -2.31
N SER A 560 -5.03 -28.99 -3.47
CA SER A 560 -4.08 -28.63 -4.54
C SER A 560 -4.34 -27.26 -5.16
N VAL A 561 -5.60 -26.84 -5.22
CA VAL A 561 -5.99 -25.49 -5.69
C VAL A 561 -5.55 -24.42 -4.70
N ILE A 562 -5.78 -24.64 -3.40
CA ILE A 562 -5.30 -23.74 -2.34
C ILE A 562 -3.79 -23.62 -2.43
N LEU A 563 -3.09 -24.74 -2.58
CA LEU A 563 -1.63 -24.76 -2.69
C LEU A 563 -1.11 -24.03 -3.95
N SER A 564 -1.86 -24.11 -5.05
CA SER A 564 -1.59 -23.36 -6.29
C SER A 564 -1.73 -21.86 -6.08
N ILE A 565 -2.77 -21.42 -5.36
CA ILE A 565 -2.98 -20.01 -5.01
C ILE A 565 -1.89 -19.52 -4.04
N VAL A 566 -1.48 -20.35 -3.07
CA VAL A 566 -0.35 -20.02 -2.17
C VAL A 566 0.94 -19.82 -2.96
N LEU A 567 1.26 -20.71 -3.92
CA LEU A 567 2.44 -20.53 -4.79
C LEU A 567 2.34 -19.30 -5.70
N LEU A 568 1.14 -18.96 -6.18
CA LEU A 568 0.90 -17.70 -6.88
C LEU A 568 1.25 -16.52 -5.96
N GLY A 569 0.80 -16.53 -4.70
CA GLY A 569 1.16 -15.51 -3.71
C GLY A 569 2.67 -15.44 -3.42
N ILE A 570 3.32 -16.60 -3.22
CA ILE A 570 4.77 -16.70 -2.98
C ILE A 570 5.57 -16.14 -4.18
N SER A 571 5.07 -16.26 -5.40
CA SER A 571 5.73 -15.71 -6.60
C SER A 571 5.88 -14.19 -6.57
N PHE A 572 5.10 -13.47 -5.74
CA PHE A 572 5.20 -12.03 -5.58
C PHE A 572 6.34 -11.59 -4.65
N ILE A 573 6.84 -12.49 -3.80
CA ILE A 573 7.81 -12.11 -2.76
C ILE A 573 9.09 -11.48 -3.35
N PRO A 574 9.73 -12.05 -4.39
CA PRO A 574 10.97 -11.48 -4.93
C PRO A 574 10.80 -10.05 -5.48
N ILE A 575 9.68 -9.78 -6.16
CA ILE A 575 9.43 -8.46 -6.74
C ILE A 575 9.06 -7.43 -5.67
N ASN A 576 8.31 -7.83 -4.64
CA ASN A 576 8.02 -6.96 -3.50
C ASN A 576 9.30 -6.62 -2.73
N GLN A 577 10.15 -7.62 -2.47
CA GLN A 577 11.42 -7.38 -1.78
C GLN A 577 12.30 -6.40 -2.56
N PHE A 578 12.37 -6.54 -3.89
CA PHE A 578 13.09 -5.60 -4.74
C PHE A 578 12.59 -4.15 -4.57
N HIS A 579 11.27 -3.95 -4.60
CA HIS A 579 10.66 -2.62 -4.46
C HIS A 579 10.78 -2.03 -3.05
N LEU A 580 10.80 -2.85 -2.01
CA LEU A 580 11.09 -2.38 -0.65
C LEU A 580 12.53 -1.89 -0.52
N GLU A 581 13.47 -2.61 -1.14
CA GLU A 581 14.90 -2.29 -1.03
C GLU A 581 15.35 -1.16 -1.97
N VAL A 582 14.77 -1.03 -3.17
CA VAL A 582 15.22 -0.07 -4.19
C VAL A 582 15.18 1.37 -3.68
N SER A 583 14.19 1.71 -2.85
CA SER A 583 14.06 3.04 -2.24
C SER A 583 15.24 3.46 -1.36
N LYS A 584 16.05 2.51 -0.87
CA LYS A 584 17.22 2.80 -0.01
C LYS A 584 18.47 3.22 -0.77
N PHE A 585 18.51 2.99 -2.08
CA PHE A 585 19.69 3.19 -2.92
C PHE A 585 19.37 3.68 -4.32
N SER A 586 18.19 4.29 -4.49
CA SER A 586 17.73 4.89 -5.75
C SER A 586 17.07 6.23 -5.50
N LEU A 587 16.69 6.92 -6.57
CA LEU A 587 15.91 8.16 -6.49
C LEU A 587 14.40 7.91 -6.30
N TYR A 588 13.96 6.65 -6.14
CA TYR A 588 12.56 6.32 -5.86
C TYR A 588 12.25 6.50 -4.38
N THR A 589 11.20 7.25 -4.09
CA THR A 589 10.61 7.27 -2.75
C THR A 589 9.99 5.91 -2.43
N TYR A 590 9.87 5.61 -1.14
CA TYR A 590 9.14 4.44 -0.67
C TYR A 590 7.70 4.38 -1.21
N SER A 591 7.04 5.53 -1.32
CA SER A 591 5.67 5.62 -1.87
C SER A 591 5.61 5.29 -3.37
N GLU A 592 6.57 5.78 -4.15
CA GLU A 592 6.69 5.49 -5.59
C GLU A 592 6.97 3.99 -5.82
N SER A 593 7.82 3.38 -4.99
CA SER A 593 8.12 1.94 -5.12
C SER A 593 6.94 1.04 -4.74
N LEU A 594 6.13 1.42 -3.75
CA LEU A 594 4.90 0.68 -3.42
C LEU A 594 3.86 0.74 -4.55
N ASN A 595 3.72 1.89 -5.23
CA ASN A 595 2.80 2.01 -6.36
C ASN A 595 3.19 1.08 -7.52
N SER A 596 4.49 0.89 -7.74
CA SER A 596 5.02 -0.04 -8.75
C SER A 596 4.62 -1.49 -8.51
N VAL A 597 4.57 -1.94 -7.25
CA VAL A 597 4.17 -3.32 -6.89
C VAL A 597 2.78 -3.69 -7.43
N VAL A 598 1.84 -2.75 -7.40
CA VAL A 598 0.45 -2.96 -7.83
C VAL A 598 0.38 -3.35 -9.31
N MET A 599 1.29 -2.84 -10.14
CA MET A 599 1.33 -3.11 -11.59
C MET A 599 1.69 -4.57 -11.91
N TYR A 600 2.37 -5.27 -11.00
CA TYR A 600 2.75 -6.67 -11.18
C TYR A 600 1.62 -7.68 -10.93
N ILE A 601 0.60 -7.29 -10.17
CA ILE A 601 -0.56 -8.15 -9.86
C ILE A 601 -1.26 -8.68 -11.11
N PRO A 602 -1.74 -7.82 -12.04
CA PRO A 602 -2.39 -8.29 -13.25
C PRO A 602 -1.45 -9.08 -14.18
N ILE A 603 -0.16 -8.73 -14.23
CA ILE A 603 0.82 -9.42 -15.07
C ILE A 603 1.02 -10.86 -14.59
N LEU A 604 1.27 -11.07 -13.29
CA LEU A 604 1.51 -12.39 -12.71
C LEU A 604 0.24 -13.27 -12.77
N ILE A 605 -0.95 -12.70 -12.55
CA ILE A 605 -2.24 -13.40 -12.75
C ILE A 605 -2.42 -13.83 -14.22
N THR A 606 -2.00 -12.99 -15.17
CA THR A 606 -2.06 -13.31 -16.60
C THR A 606 -1.11 -14.45 -16.96
N ILE A 607 0.13 -14.42 -16.45
CA ILE A 607 1.10 -15.52 -16.61
C ILE A 607 0.53 -16.82 -16.03
N TYR A 608 0.05 -16.77 -14.78
CA TYR A 608 -0.60 -17.92 -14.13
C TYR A 608 -1.73 -18.50 -14.98
N SER A 609 -2.62 -17.65 -15.49
CA SER A 609 -3.76 -18.06 -16.30
C SER A 609 -3.32 -18.73 -17.60
N ILE A 610 -2.33 -18.17 -18.30
CA ILE A 610 -1.78 -18.75 -19.52
C ILE A 610 -1.15 -20.12 -19.22
N LEU A 611 -0.33 -20.21 -18.17
CA LEU A 611 0.27 -21.47 -17.74
C LEU A 611 -0.79 -22.51 -17.39
N PHE A 612 -1.85 -22.11 -16.68
CA PHE A 612 -2.99 -22.98 -16.34
C PHE A 612 -3.66 -23.54 -17.59
N PHE A 613 -4.00 -22.69 -18.57
CA PHE A 613 -4.59 -23.14 -19.82
C PHE A 613 -3.63 -23.99 -20.66
N ASN A 614 -2.34 -23.69 -20.63
CA ASN A 614 -1.32 -24.49 -21.30
C ASN A 614 -1.20 -25.89 -20.69
N ASN A 615 -1.17 -26.00 -19.36
CA ASN A 615 -1.16 -27.29 -18.68
C ASN A 615 -2.40 -28.12 -19.04
N LYS A 616 -3.58 -27.48 -19.11
CA LYS A 616 -4.79 -28.13 -19.60
C LYS A 616 -4.66 -28.59 -21.05
N ALA A 617 -4.16 -27.73 -21.94
CA ALA A 617 -3.98 -28.06 -23.35
C ALA A 617 -2.97 -29.20 -23.58
N ILE A 618 -1.91 -29.30 -22.75
CA ILE A 618 -0.97 -30.42 -22.74
C ILE A 618 -1.70 -31.72 -22.39
N ASN A 619 -2.47 -31.72 -21.30
CA ASN A 619 -3.22 -32.89 -20.85
C ASN A 619 -4.28 -33.33 -21.89
N ASP A 620 -4.91 -32.39 -22.58
CA ASP A 620 -5.90 -32.66 -23.62
C ASP A 620 -5.27 -32.99 -25.00
N LYS A 621 -3.93 -33.05 -25.12
CA LYS A 621 -3.18 -33.19 -26.39
C LYS A 621 -3.53 -32.13 -27.46
N ARG A 622 -3.92 -30.94 -27.02
CA ARG A 622 -4.30 -29.77 -27.85
C ARG A 622 -3.27 -28.64 -27.77
N PHE A 623 -2.08 -28.91 -27.24
CA PHE A 623 -1.01 -27.92 -27.12
C PHE A 623 -0.44 -27.55 -28.49
N THR A 624 -0.33 -26.26 -28.79
CA THR A 624 0.10 -25.74 -30.09
C THR A 624 1.25 -24.74 -29.96
N ALA A 625 1.96 -24.43 -31.05
CA ALA A 625 2.99 -23.38 -31.05
C ALA A 625 2.46 -22.01 -30.56
N LYS A 626 1.17 -21.73 -30.76
CA LYS A 626 0.53 -20.49 -30.26
C LYS A 626 0.56 -20.39 -28.74
N ASN A 627 0.46 -21.52 -28.03
CA ASN A 627 0.56 -21.56 -26.57
C ASN A 627 1.96 -21.13 -26.10
N ILE A 628 3.00 -21.59 -26.81
CA ILE A 628 4.40 -21.21 -26.54
C ILE A 628 4.58 -19.71 -26.78
N ILE A 629 4.15 -19.21 -27.95
CA ILE A 629 4.26 -17.79 -28.32
C ILE A 629 3.59 -16.88 -27.28
N ASN A 630 2.37 -17.21 -26.84
CA ASN A 630 1.66 -16.44 -25.82
C ASN A 630 2.42 -16.41 -24.48
N THR A 631 3.06 -17.51 -24.09
CA THR A 631 3.84 -17.60 -22.85
C THR A 631 5.07 -16.72 -22.94
N ILE A 632 5.82 -16.81 -24.04
CA ILE A 632 7.01 -15.99 -24.28
C ILE A 632 6.64 -14.51 -24.30
N LEU A 633 5.55 -14.13 -24.97
CA LEU A 633 5.12 -12.74 -25.08
C LEU A 633 4.82 -12.12 -23.72
N VAL A 634 4.10 -12.82 -22.83
CA VAL A 634 3.80 -12.28 -21.49
C VAL A 634 5.03 -12.27 -20.58
N CYS A 635 5.92 -13.26 -20.67
CA CYS A 635 7.21 -13.21 -19.97
C CYS A 635 8.07 -12.02 -20.46
N PHE A 636 8.04 -11.71 -21.75
CA PHE A 636 8.75 -10.55 -22.30
C PHE A 636 8.17 -9.22 -21.79
N ILE A 637 6.84 -9.12 -21.68
CA ILE A 637 6.18 -7.94 -21.07
C ILE A 637 6.60 -7.79 -19.60
N TYR A 638 6.61 -8.89 -18.83
CA TYR A 638 7.05 -8.87 -17.43
C TYR A 638 8.51 -8.41 -17.27
N ILE A 639 9.42 -8.97 -18.06
CA ILE A 639 10.84 -8.58 -18.05
C ILE A 639 11.01 -7.14 -18.53
N GLY A 640 10.31 -6.73 -19.59
CA GLY A 640 10.36 -5.37 -20.12
C GLY A 640 9.89 -4.32 -19.12
N PHE A 641 8.88 -4.65 -18.32
CA PHE A 641 8.39 -3.78 -17.25
C PHE A 641 9.42 -3.62 -16.13
N ILE A 642 10.05 -4.72 -15.69
CA ILE A 642 11.18 -4.66 -14.74
C ILE A 642 12.32 -3.79 -15.28
N LEU A 643 12.72 -3.99 -16.54
CA LEU A 643 13.79 -3.20 -17.16
C LEU A 643 13.43 -1.71 -17.28
N TYR A 644 12.16 -1.41 -17.59
CA TYR A 644 11.66 -0.04 -17.62
C TYR A 644 11.76 0.61 -16.23
N GLU A 645 11.33 -0.06 -15.16
CA GLU A 645 11.42 0.47 -13.80
C GLU A 645 12.86 0.65 -13.33
N MET A 646 13.75 -0.29 -13.65
CA MET A 646 15.18 -0.16 -13.36
C MET A 646 15.80 1.05 -14.09
N SER A 647 15.39 1.28 -15.34
CA SER A 647 15.81 2.48 -16.08
C SER A 647 15.22 3.76 -15.51
N ALA A 648 13.94 3.75 -15.12
CA ALA A 648 13.24 4.92 -14.58
C ALA A 648 13.72 5.29 -13.18
N SER A 649 14.22 4.32 -12.41
CA SER A 649 14.81 4.52 -11.09
C SER A 649 16.28 4.95 -11.14
N GLU A 650 16.87 5.03 -12.33
CA GLU A 650 18.29 5.31 -12.57
C GLU A 650 19.23 4.38 -11.78
N VAL A 651 18.73 3.20 -11.40
CA VAL A 651 19.49 2.24 -10.60
C VAL A 651 20.30 1.35 -11.53
N ASN A 652 21.61 1.37 -11.33
CA ASN A 652 22.48 0.38 -11.94
C ASN A 652 22.39 -0.96 -11.18
N VAL A 653 21.27 -1.66 -11.38
CA VAL A 653 21.05 -2.96 -10.74
C VAL A 653 21.92 -4.01 -11.45
N GLN A 654 22.71 -4.73 -10.66
CA GLN A 654 23.50 -5.83 -11.18
C GLN A 654 22.62 -6.90 -11.85
N PHE A 655 23.14 -7.49 -12.93
CA PHE A 655 22.45 -8.52 -13.72
C PHE A 655 21.97 -9.73 -12.88
N SER A 656 22.66 -10.06 -11.79
CA SER A 656 22.28 -11.14 -10.87
C SER A 656 20.99 -10.86 -10.08
N THR A 657 20.75 -9.60 -9.70
CA THR A 657 19.50 -9.18 -9.04
C THR A 657 18.35 -9.27 -10.02
N LEU A 658 18.53 -8.81 -11.27
CA LEU A 658 17.55 -8.97 -12.36
C LEU A 658 17.20 -10.45 -12.58
N LEU A 659 18.19 -11.33 -12.59
CA LEU A 659 17.98 -12.78 -12.73
C LEU A 659 17.15 -13.34 -11.56
N SER A 660 17.40 -12.87 -10.34
CA SER A 660 16.72 -13.33 -9.13
C SER A 660 15.23 -12.98 -9.14
N VAL A 661 14.90 -11.72 -9.44
CA VAL A 661 13.52 -11.22 -9.49
C VAL A 661 12.72 -11.73 -10.71
N THR A 662 13.41 -12.30 -11.70
CA THR A 662 12.75 -12.88 -12.90
C THR A 662 12.59 -14.39 -12.81
N ILE A 663 13.64 -15.13 -12.45
CA ILE A 663 13.61 -16.60 -12.45
C ILE A 663 12.76 -17.14 -11.29
N ALA A 664 12.88 -16.57 -10.09
CA ALA A 664 12.18 -17.10 -8.92
C ALA A 664 10.64 -17.06 -9.08
N PRO A 665 10.02 -15.95 -9.52
CA PRO A 665 8.58 -15.92 -9.80
C PRO A 665 8.15 -16.89 -10.91
N VAL A 666 8.94 -17.03 -11.99
CA VAL A 666 8.64 -17.96 -13.09
C VAL A 666 8.63 -19.42 -12.62
N ILE A 667 9.57 -19.81 -11.76
CA ILE A 667 9.62 -21.15 -11.17
C ILE A 667 8.41 -21.38 -10.24
N ALA A 668 8.09 -20.41 -9.39
CA ALA A 668 6.93 -20.48 -8.49
C ALA A 668 5.61 -20.60 -9.26
N LEU A 669 5.41 -19.77 -10.29
CA LEU A 669 4.23 -19.79 -11.15
C LEU A 669 4.11 -21.09 -11.94
N SER A 670 5.22 -21.59 -12.51
CA SER A 670 5.23 -22.88 -13.19
C SER A 670 4.83 -24.00 -12.23
N SER A 671 5.46 -24.04 -11.05
CA SER A 671 5.17 -25.03 -10.01
C SER A 671 3.70 -24.98 -9.58
N SER A 672 3.13 -23.77 -9.42
CA SER A 672 1.75 -23.55 -8.99
C SER A 672 0.73 -24.26 -9.89
N VAL A 673 0.99 -24.33 -11.19
CA VAL A 673 0.06 -24.94 -12.15
C VAL A 673 0.25 -26.45 -12.23
N PHE A 674 1.48 -26.94 -12.13
CA PHE A 674 1.76 -28.38 -12.26
C PHE A 674 1.43 -29.20 -11.00
N ILE A 675 1.18 -28.57 -9.86
CA ILE A 675 0.70 -29.26 -8.65
C ILE A 675 -0.82 -29.50 -8.65
N LEU A 676 -1.57 -28.87 -9.55
CA LEU A 676 -3.01 -29.07 -9.67
C LEU A 676 -3.30 -30.52 -10.05
N LYS A 677 -4.11 -31.19 -9.24
CA LYS A 677 -4.37 -32.63 -9.38
C LYS A 677 -5.81 -33.05 -9.15
N ARG A 678 -6.13 -34.26 -9.61
CA ARG A 678 -7.43 -34.87 -9.34
C ARG A 678 -7.57 -35.16 -7.85
N SER A 679 -8.79 -35.11 -7.34
CA SER A 679 -9.09 -35.60 -5.99
C SER A 679 -8.95 -37.14 -5.95
N THR A 680 -9.08 -37.74 -4.78
CA THR A 680 -9.12 -39.21 -4.63
C THR A 680 -10.24 -39.82 -5.49
N TYR A 681 -11.47 -39.31 -5.36
CA TYR A 681 -12.61 -39.72 -6.17
C TYR A 681 -12.39 -39.44 -7.66
N GLY A 682 -11.91 -38.24 -8.01
CA GLY A 682 -11.66 -37.85 -9.40
C GLY A 682 -10.58 -38.71 -10.06
N ARG A 683 -9.60 -39.18 -9.29
CA ARG A 683 -8.55 -40.10 -9.75
C ARG A 683 -9.10 -41.48 -10.01
N GLU A 684 -9.89 -42.03 -9.08
CA GLU A 684 -10.55 -43.33 -9.25
C GLU A 684 -11.45 -43.34 -10.49
N ILE A 685 -12.31 -42.32 -10.64
CA ILE A 685 -13.18 -42.18 -11.79
C ILE A 685 -12.38 -42.04 -13.09
N LEU A 686 -11.31 -41.23 -13.09
CA LEU A 686 -10.49 -41.07 -14.28
C LEU A 686 -9.75 -42.37 -14.63
N ASP A 687 -9.29 -43.15 -13.64
CA ASP A 687 -8.69 -44.47 -13.87
C ASP A 687 -9.69 -45.42 -14.56
N LYS A 688 -10.95 -45.47 -14.12
CA LYS A 688 -12.01 -46.26 -14.77
C LYS A 688 -12.28 -45.80 -16.21
N ILE A 689 -12.43 -44.49 -16.42
CA ILE A 689 -12.66 -43.89 -17.73
C ILE A 689 -11.50 -44.18 -18.69
N LEU A 690 -10.26 -44.04 -18.22
CA LEU A 690 -9.08 -44.30 -19.02
C LEU A 690 -8.92 -45.80 -19.35
N ALA A 691 -9.32 -46.71 -18.45
CA ALA A 691 -9.40 -48.13 -18.74
C ALA A 691 -10.43 -48.45 -19.83
N TYR A 692 -11.63 -47.85 -19.76
CA TYR A 692 -12.66 -47.99 -20.79
C TYR A 692 -12.22 -47.38 -22.13
N LYS A 693 -11.58 -46.20 -22.11
CA LYS A 693 -10.99 -45.60 -23.31
C LYS A 693 -9.93 -46.49 -23.95
N ASN A 694 -9.10 -47.16 -23.16
CA ASN A 694 -8.12 -48.13 -23.67
C ASN A 694 -8.79 -49.36 -24.28
N PHE A 695 -9.88 -49.87 -23.69
CA PHE A 695 -10.69 -50.93 -24.31
C PHE A 695 -11.21 -50.49 -25.69
N LEU A 696 -11.82 -49.31 -25.77
CA LEU A 696 -12.36 -48.78 -27.03
C LEU A 696 -11.27 -48.56 -28.10
N ASN A 697 -10.09 -48.07 -27.73
CA ASN A 697 -8.96 -47.98 -28.66
C ASN A 697 -8.46 -49.37 -29.09
N GLY A 698 -8.45 -50.35 -28.19
CA GLY A 698 -8.02 -51.72 -28.48
C GLY A 698 -9.00 -52.53 -29.34
N LEU A 699 -10.21 -52.03 -29.59
CA LEU A 699 -11.13 -52.59 -30.60
C LEU A 699 -10.55 -52.49 -32.02
N GLU A 700 -9.55 -51.61 -32.23
CA GLU A 700 -8.85 -51.49 -33.49
C GLU A 700 -8.17 -52.80 -33.93
N ASP A 701 -7.63 -53.55 -32.96
CA ASP A 701 -6.80 -54.74 -33.18
C ASP A 701 -7.58 -56.05 -33.04
N LYS A 702 -8.70 -56.06 -32.31
CA LYS A 702 -9.42 -57.28 -31.90
C LYS A 702 -10.57 -57.70 -32.83
N GLY A 703 -10.92 -56.88 -33.82
CA GLY A 703 -12.00 -57.18 -34.78
C GLY A 703 -13.41 -56.97 -34.21
N TYR A 704 -14.40 -56.86 -35.12
CA TYR A 704 -15.81 -56.58 -34.84
C TYR A 704 -16.49 -57.64 -33.95
N GLU A 705 -15.92 -58.84 -33.88
CA GLU A 705 -16.41 -59.98 -33.11
C GLU A 705 -16.51 -59.67 -31.61
N VAL A 706 -15.59 -58.88 -31.05
CA VAL A 706 -15.66 -58.50 -29.61
C VAL A 706 -16.82 -57.54 -29.32
N ILE A 707 -17.13 -56.64 -30.26
CA ILE A 707 -18.26 -55.72 -30.13
C ILE A 707 -19.56 -56.48 -30.32
N ILE A 708 -19.61 -57.38 -31.30
CA ILE A 708 -20.76 -58.26 -31.53
C ILE A 708 -20.94 -59.17 -30.33
N GLU A 709 -19.92 -59.85 -29.81
CA GLU A 709 -20.02 -60.69 -28.59
C GLU A 709 -20.48 -59.90 -27.37
N ASP A 710 -19.97 -58.68 -27.15
CA ASP A 710 -20.35 -57.88 -25.98
C ASP A 710 -21.77 -57.28 -26.14
N CYS A 711 -22.18 -56.91 -27.35
CA CYS A 711 -23.55 -56.46 -27.64
C CYS A 711 -24.54 -57.63 -27.66
N SER A 712 -24.16 -58.80 -28.19
CA SER A 712 -25.00 -60.00 -28.41
C SER A 712 -25.16 -60.92 -27.22
N LYS A 713 -24.62 -60.55 -26.05
CA LYS A 713 -24.97 -61.19 -24.77
C LYS A 713 -26.48 -61.19 -24.50
N ASP A 714 -27.22 -60.25 -25.11
CA ASP A 714 -28.67 -60.18 -25.04
C ASP A 714 -29.28 -60.52 -26.40
N HIS A 715 -30.22 -61.47 -26.43
CA HIS A 715 -30.94 -61.89 -27.65
C HIS A 715 -31.96 -60.85 -28.16
N ASP A 716 -32.14 -59.73 -27.47
CA ASP A 716 -33.02 -58.62 -27.86
C ASP A 716 -32.27 -57.60 -28.72
N LEU A 717 -32.71 -57.47 -29.97
CA LEU A 717 -32.16 -56.54 -30.96
C LEU A 717 -32.20 -55.07 -30.49
N ASN A 718 -33.19 -54.67 -29.71
CA ASN A 718 -33.29 -53.30 -29.20
C ASN A 718 -32.19 -53.01 -28.19
N ILE A 719 -31.87 -53.97 -27.31
CA ILE A 719 -30.83 -53.85 -26.29
C ILE A 719 -29.44 -53.79 -26.95
N MET A 720 -29.22 -54.61 -27.99
CA MET A 720 -28.00 -54.54 -28.80
C MET A 720 -27.80 -53.16 -29.43
N ASN A 721 -28.85 -52.63 -30.08
CA ASN A 721 -28.81 -51.32 -30.73
C ASN A 721 -28.58 -50.19 -29.72
N GLU A 722 -29.20 -50.26 -28.54
CA GLU A 722 -28.98 -49.30 -27.46
C GLU A 722 -27.50 -49.28 -27.02
N ARG A 723 -26.92 -50.45 -26.73
CA ARG A 723 -25.52 -50.58 -26.30
C ARG A 723 -24.54 -50.06 -27.35
N TYR A 724 -24.78 -50.39 -28.62
CA TYR A 724 -23.95 -49.93 -29.72
C TYR A 724 -23.94 -48.40 -29.84
N ILE A 725 -25.13 -47.77 -29.84
CA ILE A 725 -25.26 -46.31 -29.95
C ILE A 725 -24.61 -45.62 -28.74
N LYS A 726 -24.84 -46.12 -27.52
CA LYS A 726 -24.21 -45.60 -26.29
C LYS A 726 -22.69 -45.71 -26.33
N MET A 727 -22.14 -46.85 -26.77
CA MET A 727 -20.69 -47.04 -26.90
C MET A 727 -20.08 -46.06 -27.90
N LEU A 728 -20.72 -45.88 -29.05
CA LEU A 728 -20.25 -44.95 -30.09
C LEU A 728 -20.32 -43.48 -29.63
N ASN A 729 -21.39 -43.10 -28.93
CA ASN A 729 -21.52 -41.77 -28.35
C ASN A 729 -20.46 -41.53 -27.27
N ASN A 730 -20.21 -42.51 -26.40
CA ASN A 730 -19.16 -42.45 -25.38
C ASN A 730 -17.76 -42.34 -26.01
N ALA A 731 -17.48 -43.10 -27.08
CA ALA A 731 -16.22 -43.01 -27.82
C ALA A 731 -15.96 -41.59 -28.35
N LYS A 732 -17.00 -40.93 -28.88
CA LYS A 732 -16.94 -39.53 -29.31
C LYS A 732 -16.70 -38.57 -28.13
N MET A 733 -17.32 -38.82 -26.97
CA MET A 733 -17.13 -37.99 -25.77
C MET A 733 -15.72 -38.11 -25.18
N LEU A 734 -15.08 -39.26 -25.35
CA LEU A 734 -13.74 -39.56 -24.84
C LEU A 734 -12.60 -39.19 -25.79
N ASP A 735 -12.87 -38.44 -26.87
CA ASP A 735 -11.88 -38.03 -27.87
C ASP A 735 -11.07 -39.23 -28.43
N ILE A 736 -11.77 -40.30 -28.85
CA ILE A 736 -11.18 -41.41 -29.61
C ILE A 736 -10.89 -40.98 -31.05
N SER A 737 -9.85 -41.53 -31.67
CA SER A 737 -9.42 -41.14 -33.01
C SER A 737 -10.49 -41.46 -34.06
N ASN A 738 -10.61 -40.60 -35.08
CA ASN A 738 -11.56 -40.80 -36.18
C ASN A 738 -11.32 -42.13 -36.91
N ASN A 739 -10.06 -42.58 -37.04
CA ASN A 739 -9.73 -43.86 -37.67
C ASN A 739 -10.39 -45.06 -36.96
N VAL A 740 -10.47 -45.01 -35.63
CA VAL A 740 -11.15 -46.03 -34.82
C VAL A 740 -12.66 -45.89 -34.99
N LEU A 741 -13.20 -44.66 -34.94
CA LEU A 741 -14.63 -44.40 -35.13
C LEU A 741 -15.14 -44.82 -36.52
N GLU A 742 -14.37 -44.65 -37.59
CA GLU A 742 -14.76 -45.09 -38.95
C GLU A 742 -14.89 -46.61 -39.07
N LYS A 743 -14.13 -47.37 -38.27
CA LYS A 743 -14.27 -48.83 -38.23
C LYS A 743 -15.63 -49.22 -37.64
N PHE A 744 -16.19 -48.47 -36.69
CA PHE A 744 -17.55 -48.73 -36.17
C PHE A 744 -18.63 -48.73 -37.26
N ASN A 745 -18.41 -48.03 -38.39
CA ASN A 745 -19.34 -47.99 -39.53
C ASN A 745 -19.52 -49.35 -40.22
N LYS A 746 -18.57 -50.27 -40.04
CA LYS A 746 -18.60 -51.60 -40.66
C LYS A 746 -19.38 -52.63 -39.84
N ILE A 747 -19.90 -52.24 -38.68
CA ILE A 747 -20.74 -53.07 -37.83
C ILE A 747 -22.17 -52.94 -38.36
N GLU A 748 -22.64 -53.94 -39.12
CA GLU A 748 -24.05 -54.05 -39.49
C GLU A 748 -24.88 -54.44 -38.25
N CYS A 749 -25.22 -53.45 -37.44
CA CYS A 749 -26.41 -53.57 -36.58
C CYS A 749 -27.65 -53.31 -37.45
N GLU A 750 -28.69 -54.16 -37.36
CA GLU A 750 -29.96 -53.91 -38.05
C GLU A 750 -30.45 -52.48 -37.74
N LYS A 751 -30.98 -51.79 -38.75
CA LYS A 751 -31.39 -50.37 -38.67
C LYS A 751 -32.17 -50.13 -37.38
N SER A 752 -31.57 -49.36 -36.45
CA SER A 752 -32.22 -48.95 -35.22
C SER A 752 -33.57 -48.29 -35.55
N PRO A 753 -34.67 -48.66 -34.89
CA PRO A 753 -35.98 -48.04 -35.15
C PRO A 753 -36.01 -46.55 -34.79
N TYR A 754 -35.00 -46.06 -34.06
CA TYR A 754 -34.90 -44.69 -33.56
C TYR A 754 -34.03 -43.80 -34.45
N TYR A 755 -33.37 -44.35 -35.46
CA TYR A 755 -32.58 -43.60 -36.45
C TYR A 755 -33.10 -43.91 -37.86
N SER A 756 -33.65 -42.90 -38.53
CA SER A 756 -34.16 -43.02 -39.89
C SER A 756 -33.47 -42.03 -40.84
N GLU A 757 -33.42 -42.39 -42.11
CA GLU A 757 -32.70 -41.65 -43.15
C GLU A 757 -33.48 -41.64 -44.46
N ASN A 758 -33.28 -40.60 -45.26
CA ASN A 758 -33.69 -40.57 -46.67
C ASN A 758 -32.58 -41.05 -47.63
N ASN A 759 -31.33 -41.22 -47.15
CA ASN A 759 -30.15 -41.65 -47.92
C ASN A 759 -29.32 -42.66 -47.11
N LYS A 760 -28.71 -43.69 -47.74
CA LYS A 760 -27.94 -44.81 -47.14
C LYS A 760 -26.74 -44.40 -46.25
N LEU A 761 -26.97 -43.75 -45.10
CA LEU A 761 -26.01 -43.36 -44.09
C LEU A 761 -25.87 -44.45 -43.01
N THR A 762 -24.72 -44.49 -42.37
CA THR A 762 -24.50 -45.32 -41.17
C THR A 762 -24.96 -44.57 -39.91
N ILE A 763 -25.28 -45.30 -38.84
CA ILE A 763 -25.65 -44.71 -37.54
C ILE A 763 -24.57 -43.73 -37.04
N ASN A 764 -23.29 -44.04 -37.28
CA ASN A 764 -22.20 -43.14 -36.91
C ASN A 764 -22.23 -41.82 -37.66
N GLU A 765 -22.47 -41.85 -38.97
CA GLU A 765 -22.60 -40.65 -39.81
C GLU A 765 -23.81 -39.82 -39.40
N MET A 766 -24.93 -40.46 -39.05
CA MET A 766 -26.10 -39.76 -38.51
C MET A 766 -25.81 -39.05 -37.19
N ILE A 767 -25.16 -39.74 -36.23
CA ILE A 767 -24.72 -39.12 -34.96
C ILE A 767 -23.72 -38.00 -35.22
N ASP A 768 -22.85 -38.15 -36.21
CA ASP A 768 -21.88 -37.13 -36.61
C ASP A 768 -22.55 -35.90 -37.18
N ILE A 769 -23.58 -36.07 -38.02
CA ILE A 769 -24.41 -34.99 -38.55
C ILE A 769 -25.06 -34.26 -37.37
N VAL A 770 -25.79 -34.97 -36.51
CA VAL A 770 -26.43 -34.38 -35.31
C VAL A 770 -25.41 -33.57 -34.49
N ASN A 771 -24.27 -34.16 -34.15
CA ASN A 771 -23.24 -33.49 -33.35
C ASN A 771 -22.58 -32.29 -34.08
N LYS A 772 -22.32 -32.37 -35.39
CA LYS A 772 -21.67 -31.30 -36.18
C LYS A 772 -22.61 -30.15 -36.51
N SER A 773 -23.85 -30.46 -36.90
CA SER A 773 -24.89 -29.45 -37.14
C SER A 773 -25.09 -28.60 -35.90
N ILE A 774 -24.98 -29.24 -34.72
CA ILE A 774 -25.04 -28.61 -33.42
C ILE A 774 -23.74 -27.87 -33.06
N GLU A 775 -22.58 -28.40 -33.41
CA GLU A 775 -21.29 -27.74 -33.20
C GLU A 775 -21.20 -26.38 -33.94
N TYR A 776 -21.81 -26.28 -35.11
CA TYR A 776 -21.94 -25.03 -35.88
C TYR A 776 -22.84 -23.98 -35.19
N ILE A 777 -23.74 -24.40 -34.28
CA ILE A 777 -24.64 -23.50 -33.55
C ILE A 777 -23.90 -22.76 -32.42
N TYR A 778 -22.90 -23.40 -31.80
CA TYR A 778 -22.30 -22.96 -30.54
C TYR A 778 -20.82 -22.53 -30.63
N ASN A 779 -20.19 -22.67 -31.80
CA ASN A 779 -18.84 -22.16 -32.08
C ASN A 779 -18.88 -20.77 -32.73
#